data_AF-V5WMC7-F1
#
_entry.id   AF-V5WMC7-F1
#
_cell.length_a   1.000
_cell.length_b   1.000
_cell.length_c   1.000
_cell.angle_alpha   90.00
_cell.angle_beta   90.00
_cell.angle_gamma   90.00
#
_symmetry.space_group_name_H-M   'P 1'
#
loop_
_entity.id
_entity.type
_entity.pdbx_description
1 polymer ?
#
loop_
_entity_poly.entity_id
_entity_poly.type
_entity_poly.pdbx_seq_one_letter_code
_entity_poly.pdbx_strand_id
1 'polypeptide(L)'
;MNNQTHKHHSEISSDQHSGDSAEQMGSRKAAHINICTDETYPVEGGNSAFSGVKFIHSSLPELDYDQIDSSCDFLGFRLSAPVMISCMTGGSDQGYRLNKILAEAAQKKKVAVGTGSLRILLRKPEVIDHFRLKEMAPDVPVIGNIGAVQLPEMMADDKALLRQFYDILRELKLDALAVHLNPGQELFQEGGDRNFRNILASIRELCAWSELPVIVKETGAGIPPAEAAALFASGVRYVDIAGSGGTNWLSVEAFREEHDRRLQGRDHQPIPRELHGFEDWGIPSAPGLSALSSYCRKRGLVPSNGGIISSGGLRDPMDYPRALALGGDLAAAALPFIRLARSGGAAAVESYLDEIFLTLRRTMLLTGSATIHELKQAPLLIDPDFSRYSEQLLQTARQSAGTHRGQQPHISREKTPPEPPPETSPETSPETSPETSPERSPALNDRKFRKYNIHRRRRMLANDPVLNLDREAVNAGGHSDSMLDLADVMVESAVGFMPVPMGIAKGFLIDGRLHHLPLSVEEPSVIAAASYAAGIIARNGGFETSADEPLMSAYIYLDISSRSGDPSPEAIRSALKSVKDEEQRLKDLLSPVLESMTRRGGGYRSMEASWLEESRTLRVELTLDVRDAMGANILNTAAETISPLLEEITGGEKLMAILSNDAVKRRAKARFAIPFTALSRGKYSGRELAERIVKLYEIADEDPSRAVTHNKGIMNGISSLALATANDTRATEAAAHAWAARSGRYRSLSVFRIEGDRLVGELELPLALGTVGGGISFHPAARFALDILGKPDAPALSRMAAALGLAQNFAAISALAGEGIQKGHMKLHSGRLAYKAGARGDSIPLLVEKIQQSGVYNMEQARRLLEEIGRNR
;
A
#
# COMPACT_ATOMS: atom_id res chain seq x y z
N MET A 1 -17.37 49.53 66.07
CA MET A 1 -18.84 49.66 65.99
C MET A 1 -19.28 48.97 64.72
N ASN A 2 -20.01 47.86 64.89
CA ASN A 2 -20.84 47.10 63.96
C ASN A 2 -20.26 46.63 62.60
N ASN A 3 -20.52 45.43 62.10
CA ASN A 3 -20.94 44.12 62.62
C ASN A 3 -21.10 43.30 61.33
N GLN A 4 -20.46 42.14 61.18
CA GLN A 4 -21.16 40.88 60.87
C GLN A 4 -20.20 39.74 60.54
N THR A 5 -20.58 38.62 61.13
CA THR A 5 -19.92 37.35 61.33
C THR A 5 -20.20 36.34 60.22
N HIS A 6 -19.20 35.49 60.00
CA HIS A 6 -19.27 34.22 59.27
C HIS A 6 -20.46 33.32 59.66
N LYS A 7 -21.00 32.58 58.68
CA LYS A 7 -21.44 31.18 58.83
C LYS A 7 -21.32 30.41 57.50
N HIS A 8 -20.78 29.20 57.61
CA HIS A 8 -20.55 28.20 56.57
C HIS A 8 -21.82 27.71 55.85
N HIS A 9 -21.71 27.45 54.55
CA HIS A 9 -22.35 26.31 53.89
C HIS A 9 -21.35 25.66 52.92
N SER A 10 -21.24 24.34 53.04
CA SER A 10 -20.48 23.44 52.17
C SER A 10 -21.24 23.21 50.86
N GLU A 11 -20.70 23.67 49.74
CA GLU A 11 -21.19 23.29 48.41
C GLU A 11 -20.39 22.09 47.89
N ILE A 12 -21.15 21.03 47.60
CA ILE A 12 -20.73 19.86 46.85
C ILE A 12 -20.48 20.32 45.41
N SER A 13 -19.23 20.16 44.96
CA SER A 13 -18.79 20.40 43.58
C SER A 13 -19.63 19.57 42.59
N SER A 14 -20.47 20.25 41.82
CA SER A 14 -21.16 19.69 40.67
C SER A 14 -20.20 19.49 39.49
N ASP A 15 -20.03 18.23 39.08
CA ASP A 15 -19.26 17.83 37.90
C ASP A 15 -19.76 18.52 36.62
N GLN A 16 -18.81 19.10 35.89
CA GLN A 16 -18.99 19.66 34.56
C GLN A 16 -19.06 18.53 33.52
N HIS A 17 -20.27 18.15 33.11
CA HIS A 17 -20.49 17.53 31.79
C HIS A 17 -20.69 18.65 30.76
N SER A 18 -19.68 18.90 29.93
CA SER A 18 -19.75 19.83 28.80
C SER A 18 -20.59 19.21 27.66
N GLY A 19 -21.89 19.45 27.65
CA GLY A 19 -22.77 19.07 26.53
C GLY A 19 -22.88 20.17 25.47
N ASP A 20 -22.74 19.81 24.19
CA ASP A 20 -23.00 20.71 23.05
C ASP A 20 -24.36 21.40 23.15
N SER A 21 -24.41 22.69 22.80
CA SER A 21 -25.66 23.42 22.68
C SER A 21 -26.53 22.89 21.52
N ALA A 22 -27.83 23.13 21.63
CA ALA A 22 -28.85 22.73 20.68
C ALA A 22 -28.61 23.19 19.22
N GLU A 23 -28.05 24.39 19.01
CA GLU A 23 -27.72 24.93 17.69
C GLU A 23 -26.47 24.29 17.10
N GLN A 24 -25.46 24.01 17.93
CA GLN A 24 -24.22 23.34 17.53
C GLN A 24 -24.49 21.91 16.99
N MET A 25 -25.39 21.15 17.64
CA MET A 25 -25.76 19.81 17.15
C MET A 25 -26.47 19.82 15.78
N GLY A 26 -27.32 20.81 15.51
CA GLY A 26 -28.04 20.93 14.23
C GLY A 26 -27.10 21.27 13.07
N SER A 27 -26.18 22.22 13.30
CA SER A 27 -25.12 22.59 12.34
C SER A 27 -24.20 21.40 12.04
N ARG A 28 -23.76 20.68 13.09
CA ARG A 28 -22.92 19.48 12.97
C ARG A 28 -23.54 18.39 12.09
N LYS A 29 -24.83 18.12 12.30
CA LYS A 29 -25.56 17.07 11.56
C LYS A 29 -25.75 17.43 10.08
N ALA A 30 -25.89 18.71 9.75
CA ALA A 30 -25.88 19.16 8.36
C ALA A 30 -24.49 18.99 7.72
N ALA A 31 -23.40 19.25 8.45
CA ALA A 31 -22.05 19.02 7.96
C ALA A 31 -21.80 17.55 7.60
N HIS A 32 -22.26 16.58 8.40
CA HIS A 32 -22.14 15.15 8.09
C HIS A 32 -22.77 14.80 6.74
N ILE A 33 -23.96 15.33 6.45
CA ILE A 33 -24.64 15.12 5.17
C ILE A 33 -23.82 15.71 4.05
N ASN A 34 -23.40 16.97 4.19
CA ASN A 34 -22.62 17.65 3.16
C ASN A 34 -21.35 16.88 2.83
N ILE A 35 -20.55 16.52 3.83
CA ILE A 35 -19.30 15.76 3.68
C ILE A 35 -19.54 14.40 3.03
N CYS A 36 -20.60 13.68 3.42
CA CYS A 36 -20.90 12.37 2.82
C CYS A 36 -21.37 12.49 1.35
N THR A 37 -22.10 13.55 1.01
CA THR A 37 -22.68 13.71 -0.32
C THR A 37 -21.81 14.49 -1.30
N ASP A 38 -20.80 15.20 -0.81
CA ASP A 38 -19.83 15.92 -1.62
C ASP A 38 -18.66 14.97 -1.92
N GLU A 39 -18.57 14.56 -3.19
CA GLU A 39 -17.59 13.58 -3.65
C GLU A 39 -16.14 14.09 -3.59
N THR A 40 -15.92 15.38 -3.31
CA THR A 40 -14.58 15.91 -3.07
C THR A 40 -14.00 15.47 -1.71
N TYR A 41 -14.83 14.99 -0.78
CA TYR A 41 -14.36 14.40 0.47
C TYR A 41 -14.21 12.88 0.34
N PRO A 42 -12.99 12.32 0.52
CA PRO A 42 -12.76 10.88 0.49
C PRO A 42 -13.22 10.22 1.81
N VAL A 43 -14.53 10.15 2.01
CA VAL A 43 -15.17 9.61 3.21
C VAL A 43 -15.23 8.08 3.26
N GLU A 44 -14.83 7.42 2.17
CA GLU A 44 -14.79 5.97 2.06
C GLU A 44 -13.38 5.46 2.36
N GLY A 45 -13.27 4.32 3.03
CA GLY A 45 -11.98 3.76 3.44
C GLY A 45 -12.02 2.24 3.59
N GLY A 46 -10.85 1.60 3.50
CA GLY A 46 -10.72 0.15 3.49
C GLY A 46 -11.19 -0.50 2.18
N ASN A 47 -11.41 -1.81 2.24
CA ASN A 47 -11.91 -2.62 1.12
C ASN A 47 -12.93 -3.63 1.64
N SER A 48 -14.11 -3.69 1.03
CA SER A 48 -15.20 -4.60 1.44
C SER A 48 -14.95 -6.05 1.03
N ALA A 49 -14.10 -6.25 0.01
CA ALA A 49 -13.69 -7.53 -0.57
C ALA A 49 -14.83 -8.35 -1.22
N PHE A 50 -15.94 -7.72 -1.62
CA PHE A 50 -17.01 -8.39 -2.37
C PHE A 50 -16.57 -8.84 -3.77
N SER A 51 -15.62 -8.14 -4.40
CA SER A 51 -15.05 -8.54 -5.71
C SER A 51 -14.35 -9.90 -5.70
N GLY A 52 -13.93 -10.39 -4.53
CA GLY A 52 -13.37 -11.72 -4.34
C GLY A 52 -14.40 -12.86 -4.35
N VAL A 53 -15.69 -12.56 -4.55
CA VAL A 53 -16.79 -13.53 -4.57
C VAL A 53 -17.38 -13.61 -5.97
N LYS A 54 -17.29 -14.79 -6.60
CA LYS A 54 -17.88 -15.06 -7.90
C LYS A 54 -18.88 -16.21 -7.81
N PHE A 55 -20.04 -16.03 -8.42
CA PHE A 55 -20.99 -17.13 -8.59
C PHE A 55 -20.48 -18.12 -9.63
N ILE A 56 -20.67 -19.41 -9.40
CA ILE A 56 -20.51 -20.40 -10.45
C ILE A 56 -21.76 -20.35 -11.33
N HIS A 57 -21.55 -20.09 -12.62
CA HIS A 57 -22.62 -20.00 -13.59
C HIS A 57 -23.30 -21.37 -13.81
N SER A 58 -24.63 -21.40 -13.75
CA SER A 58 -25.44 -22.52 -14.22
C SER A 58 -25.79 -22.32 -15.70
N SER A 59 -25.16 -23.11 -16.57
CA SER A 59 -25.46 -23.12 -18.01
C SER A 59 -26.79 -23.77 -18.36
N LEU A 60 -27.41 -24.48 -17.40
CA LEU A 60 -28.69 -25.18 -17.55
C LEU A 60 -29.56 -24.86 -16.32
N PRO A 61 -30.11 -23.62 -16.22
CA PRO A 61 -30.81 -23.21 -15.01
C PRO A 61 -32.20 -23.83 -14.83
N GLU A 62 -32.82 -24.34 -15.91
CA GLU A 62 -34.17 -24.95 -15.90
C GLU A 62 -35.26 -24.10 -15.21
N LEU A 63 -35.13 -22.77 -15.28
CA LEU A 63 -36.05 -21.80 -14.67
C LEU A 63 -36.61 -20.83 -15.70
N ASP A 64 -37.86 -20.43 -15.48
CA ASP A 64 -38.49 -19.29 -16.15
C ASP A 64 -38.16 -18.00 -15.36
N TYR A 65 -37.62 -17.00 -16.06
CA TYR A 65 -37.21 -15.74 -15.44
C TYR A 65 -38.37 -15.03 -14.73
N ASP A 66 -39.58 -15.12 -15.29
CA ASP A 66 -40.76 -14.44 -14.75
C ASP A 66 -41.34 -15.13 -13.50
N GLN A 67 -40.89 -16.35 -13.20
CA GLN A 67 -41.29 -17.12 -12.02
C GLN A 67 -40.31 -17.01 -10.85
N ILE A 68 -39.20 -16.29 -11.01
CA ILE A 68 -38.20 -16.09 -9.94
C ILE A 68 -38.76 -15.16 -8.85
N ASP A 69 -38.81 -15.65 -7.63
CA ASP A 69 -39.25 -14.90 -6.45
C ASP A 69 -38.05 -14.37 -5.65
N SER A 70 -37.79 -13.06 -5.79
CA SER A 70 -36.77 -12.36 -5.01
C SER A 70 -37.27 -11.85 -3.65
N SER A 71 -38.56 -12.00 -3.34
CA SER A 71 -39.16 -11.42 -2.13
C SER A 71 -38.69 -12.12 -0.85
N CYS A 72 -38.78 -11.40 0.28
CA CYS A 72 -38.43 -11.96 1.59
C CYS A 72 -39.30 -11.37 2.71
N ASP A 73 -39.43 -12.11 3.81
CA ASP A 73 -40.10 -11.62 5.01
C ASP A 73 -39.08 -10.98 5.96
N PHE A 74 -39.35 -9.75 6.42
CA PHE A 74 -38.53 -9.03 7.38
C PHE A 74 -39.40 -8.20 8.33
N LEU A 75 -39.21 -8.41 9.64
CA LEU A 75 -39.97 -7.72 10.71
C LEU A 75 -41.50 -7.79 10.55
N GLY A 76 -42.02 -8.86 9.94
CA GLY A 76 -43.47 -9.04 9.71
C GLY A 76 -43.98 -8.44 8.40
N PHE A 77 -43.11 -7.88 7.57
CA PHE A 77 -43.46 -7.32 6.26
C PHE A 77 -42.87 -8.16 5.13
N ARG A 78 -43.59 -8.25 4.01
CA ARG A 78 -43.11 -8.86 2.76
C ARG A 78 -42.42 -7.79 1.92
N LEU A 79 -41.10 -7.89 1.76
CA LEU A 79 -40.30 -6.99 0.93
C LEU A 79 -40.17 -7.53 -0.50
N SER A 80 -40.00 -6.65 -1.49
CA SER A 80 -39.76 -7.05 -2.90
C SER A 80 -38.42 -7.78 -3.08
N ALA A 81 -37.44 -7.43 -2.25
CA ALA A 81 -36.12 -8.02 -2.20
C ALA A 81 -35.51 -7.83 -0.80
N PRO A 82 -34.52 -8.64 -0.39
CA PRO A 82 -33.80 -8.51 0.89
C PRO A 82 -32.82 -7.32 0.88
N VAL A 83 -33.36 -6.13 0.62
CA VAL A 83 -32.63 -4.86 0.51
C VAL A 83 -33.17 -3.88 1.54
N MET A 84 -32.27 -3.12 2.17
CA MET A 84 -32.60 -2.08 3.13
C MET A 84 -31.81 -0.80 2.84
N ILE A 85 -32.50 0.35 2.89
CA ILE A 85 -31.86 1.65 2.98
C ILE A 85 -31.47 1.87 4.44
N SER A 86 -30.17 1.82 4.73
CA SER A 86 -29.62 1.88 6.09
C SER A 86 -29.80 3.26 6.74
N CYS A 87 -29.77 3.29 8.07
CA CYS A 87 -29.89 4.50 8.88
C CYS A 87 -28.87 5.58 8.50
N MET A 88 -29.31 6.83 8.61
CA MET A 88 -28.61 8.04 8.19
C MET A 88 -28.37 8.98 9.37
N THR A 89 -27.74 10.13 9.13
CA THR A 89 -27.79 11.24 10.10
C THR A 89 -29.13 11.99 9.98
N GLY A 90 -29.65 12.48 11.10
CA GLY A 90 -30.88 13.27 11.17
C GLY A 90 -30.77 14.34 12.24
N GLY A 91 -31.76 15.22 12.39
CA GLY A 91 -31.69 16.38 13.30
C GLY A 91 -31.16 17.67 12.66
N SER A 92 -31.27 17.77 11.33
CA SER A 92 -31.16 19.00 10.54
C SER A 92 -32.30 19.01 9.51
N ASP A 93 -32.71 20.18 9.01
CA ASP A 93 -33.79 20.31 8.01
C ASP A 93 -33.46 19.56 6.71
N GLN A 94 -32.18 19.61 6.32
CA GLN A 94 -31.67 18.84 5.18
C GLN A 94 -31.80 17.33 5.43
N GLY A 95 -31.40 16.87 6.62
CA GLY A 95 -31.55 15.46 7.00
C GLY A 95 -33.00 15.02 6.99
N TYR A 96 -33.91 15.86 7.46
CA TYR A 96 -35.35 15.59 7.40
C TYR A 96 -35.83 15.40 5.96
N ARG A 97 -35.53 16.35 5.07
CA ARG A 97 -35.92 16.29 3.66
C ARG A 97 -35.41 15.04 2.95
N LEU A 98 -34.16 14.66 3.18
CA LEU A 98 -33.56 13.48 2.55
C LEU A 98 -34.15 12.18 3.09
N ASN A 99 -34.38 12.07 4.40
CA ASN A 99 -35.02 10.88 4.99
C ASN A 99 -36.45 10.68 4.48
N LYS A 100 -37.20 11.76 4.21
CA LYS A 100 -38.52 11.68 3.54
C LYS A 100 -38.43 11.09 2.14
N ILE A 101 -37.51 11.60 1.32
CA ILE A 101 -37.28 11.11 -0.04
C ILE A 101 -36.95 9.61 -0.03
N LEU A 102 -36.10 9.17 0.91
CA LEU A 102 -35.75 7.77 1.07
C LEU A 102 -36.95 6.92 1.51
N ALA A 103 -37.79 7.41 2.42
CA ALA A 103 -39.01 6.73 2.85
C ALA A 103 -40.04 6.59 1.72
N GLU A 104 -40.22 7.62 0.90
CA GLU A 104 -41.11 7.58 -0.29
C GLU A 104 -40.67 6.50 -1.28
N ALA A 105 -39.37 6.47 -1.62
CA ALA A 105 -38.81 5.46 -2.50
C ALA A 105 -38.91 4.05 -1.90
N ALA A 106 -38.63 3.91 -0.60
CA ALA A 106 -38.72 2.64 0.13
C ALA A 106 -40.14 2.06 0.15
N GLN A 107 -41.14 2.91 0.42
CA GLN A 107 -42.56 2.56 0.38
C GLN A 107 -42.98 2.07 -1.02
N LYS A 108 -42.54 2.76 -2.08
CA LYS A 108 -42.91 2.42 -3.45
C LYS A 108 -42.25 1.12 -3.92
N LYS A 109 -40.98 0.90 -3.56
CA LYS A 109 -40.22 -0.30 -3.95
C LYS A 109 -40.37 -1.47 -2.97
N LYS A 110 -41.09 -1.25 -1.86
CA LYS A 110 -41.32 -2.23 -0.77
C LYS A 110 -39.99 -2.76 -0.21
N VAL A 111 -39.12 -1.86 0.23
CA VAL A 111 -37.86 -2.18 0.94
C VAL A 111 -37.83 -1.51 2.31
N ALA A 112 -37.05 -2.04 3.26
CA ALA A 112 -36.93 -1.44 4.59
C ALA A 112 -36.12 -0.14 4.56
N VAL A 113 -36.39 0.77 5.51
CA VAL A 113 -35.72 2.07 5.61
C VAL A 113 -35.39 2.44 7.07
N GLY A 114 -34.18 2.96 7.29
CA GLY A 114 -33.75 3.51 8.57
C GLY A 114 -34.04 5.00 8.71
N THR A 115 -34.33 5.46 9.92
CA THR A 115 -34.45 6.90 10.23
C THR A 115 -33.08 7.56 10.40
N GLY A 116 -33.08 8.88 10.59
CA GLY A 116 -31.96 9.57 11.22
C GLY A 116 -31.83 9.26 12.72
N SER A 117 -30.68 9.54 13.33
CA SER A 117 -30.43 9.34 14.77
C SER A 117 -31.47 10.02 15.66
N LEU A 118 -32.11 9.24 16.53
CA LEU A 118 -33.15 9.66 17.46
C LEU A 118 -32.60 10.38 18.71
N ARG A 119 -31.27 10.44 18.88
CA ARG A 119 -30.60 11.07 20.05
C ARG A 119 -31.12 12.48 20.34
N ILE A 120 -31.48 13.24 19.30
CA ILE A 120 -31.96 14.62 19.46
C ILE A 120 -33.31 14.70 20.18
N LEU A 121 -34.18 13.71 20.04
CA LEU A 121 -35.53 13.72 20.61
C LEU A 121 -35.54 13.58 22.13
N LEU A 122 -34.47 13.05 22.72
CA LEU A 122 -34.29 13.01 24.17
C LEU A 122 -34.12 14.41 24.77
N ARG A 123 -33.57 15.34 23.99
CA ARG A 123 -33.29 16.72 24.41
C ARG A 123 -34.29 17.72 23.85
N LYS A 124 -34.82 17.45 22.66
CA LYS A 124 -35.79 18.29 21.93
C LYS A 124 -36.96 17.46 21.39
N PRO A 125 -37.93 17.09 22.22
CA PRO A 125 -39.11 16.35 21.77
C PRO A 125 -39.92 17.09 20.70
N GLU A 126 -39.84 18.42 20.64
CA GLU A 126 -40.59 19.26 19.71
C GLU A 126 -40.24 19.04 18.22
N VAL A 127 -39.10 18.43 17.89
CA VAL A 127 -38.72 18.10 16.51
C VAL A 127 -39.14 16.70 16.06
N ILE A 128 -40.02 16.04 16.82
CA ILE A 128 -40.48 14.65 16.56
C ILE A 128 -41.10 14.46 15.17
N ASP A 129 -41.74 15.50 14.63
CA ASP A 129 -42.34 15.47 13.29
C ASP A 129 -41.30 15.21 12.19
N HIS A 130 -40.01 15.50 12.45
CA HIS A 130 -38.92 15.20 11.53
C HIS A 130 -38.64 13.69 11.38
N PHE A 131 -39.19 12.86 12.26
CA PHE A 131 -38.91 11.42 12.32
C PHE A 131 -40.13 10.55 12.03
N ARG A 132 -41.29 11.13 11.69
CA ARG A 132 -42.55 10.43 11.35
C ARG A 132 -42.52 9.76 9.97
N LEU A 133 -41.47 8.98 9.67
CA LEU A 133 -41.34 8.30 8.37
C LEU A 133 -42.36 7.18 8.20
N LYS A 134 -42.85 6.58 9.29
CA LYS A 134 -43.84 5.48 9.23
C LYS A 134 -45.16 5.90 8.58
N GLU A 135 -45.56 7.16 8.72
CA GLU A 135 -46.76 7.70 8.07
C GLU A 135 -46.61 7.74 6.54
N MET A 136 -45.38 7.90 6.05
CA MET A 136 -45.06 7.93 4.62
C MET A 136 -44.78 6.53 4.07
N ALA A 137 -44.29 5.63 4.92
CA ALA A 137 -43.90 4.27 4.58
C ALA A 137 -44.62 3.22 5.45
N PRO A 138 -45.96 3.17 5.41
CA PRO A 138 -46.75 2.31 6.30
C PRO A 138 -46.57 0.81 6.02
N ASP A 139 -46.24 0.44 4.79
CA ASP A 139 -46.22 -0.95 4.33
C ASP A 139 -44.81 -1.57 4.32
N VAL A 140 -43.83 -0.88 4.87
CA VAL A 140 -42.46 -1.38 4.99
C VAL A 140 -41.93 -1.13 6.41
N PRO A 141 -40.90 -1.89 6.84
CA PRO A 141 -40.25 -1.64 8.12
C PRO A 141 -39.55 -0.29 8.14
N VAL A 142 -39.84 0.51 9.17
CA VAL A 142 -39.16 1.76 9.50
C VAL A 142 -38.38 1.58 10.80
N ILE A 143 -37.07 1.75 10.73
CA ILE A 143 -36.15 1.37 11.80
C ILE A 143 -35.54 2.62 12.43
N GLY A 144 -35.84 2.84 13.71
CA GLY A 144 -35.22 3.89 14.51
C GLY A 144 -33.77 3.58 14.85
N ASN A 145 -32.95 4.59 15.18
CA ASN A 145 -31.60 4.32 15.68
C ASN A 145 -31.14 5.23 16.82
N ILE A 146 -30.28 4.66 17.68
CA ILE A 146 -29.62 5.31 18.82
C ILE A 146 -28.19 4.78 18.96
N GLY A 147 -27.27 5.58 19.50
CA GLY A 147 -25.91 5.13 19.80
C GLY A 147 -25.87 4.26 21.06
N ALA A 148 -25.05 3.23 21.05
CA ALA A 148 -24.87 2.32 22.18
C ALA A 148 -24.39 3.04 23.46
N VAL A 149 -23.57 4.08 23.31
CA VAL A 149 -23.02 4.86 24.42
C VAL A 149 -24.06 5.65 25.21
N GLN A 150 -25.26 5.88 24.65
CA GLN A 150 -26.35 6.50 25.39
C GLN A 150 -27.07 5.51 26.33
N LEU A 151 -26.93 4.20 26.12
CA LEU A 151 -27.68 3.21 26.90
C LEU A 151 -27.31 3.19 28.38
N PRO A 152 -26.03 3.23 28.81
CA PRO A 152 -25.70 3.23 30.24
C PRO A 152 -26.37 4.36 31.03
N GLU A 153 -26.43 5.57 30.46
CA GLU A 153 -27.11 6.72 31.07
C GLU A 153 -28.62 6.51 31.14
N MET A 154 -29.23 5.96 30.08
CA MET A 154 -30.65 5.60 30.07
C MET A 154 -31.02 4.55 31.14
N MET A 155 -30.06 3.69 31.51
CA MET A 155 -30.23 2.61 32.47
C MET A 155 -29.85 3.01 33.91
N ALA A 156 -29.62 4.30 34.19
CA ALA A 156 -29.37 4.81 35.54
C ALA A 156 -30.58 4.59 36.47
N ASP A 157 -30.37 4.80 37.78
CA ASP A 157 -31.17 4.23 38.88
C ASP A 157 -32.71 4.41 38.79
N ASP A 158 -33.23 5.46 38.14
CA ASP A 158 -34.67 5.69 38.02
C ASP A 158 -35.29 5.29 36.65
N LYS A 159 -34.46 4.97 35.65
CA LYS A 159 -34.84 4.67 34.25
C LYS A 159 -35.74 5.72 33.61
N ALA A 160 -35.73 6.98 34.06
CA ALA A 160 -36.61 8.02 33.54
C ALA A 160 -36.38 8.29 32.05
N LEU A 161 -35.10 8.41 31.64
CA LEU A 161 -34.70 8.61 30.24
C LEU A 161 -35.10 7.44 29.35
N LEU A 162 -35.02 6.20 29.84
CA LEU A 162 -35.46 5.02 29.10
C LEU A 162 -36.98 5.05 28.84
N ARG A 163 -37.79 5.44 29.85
CA ARG A 163 -39.24 5.59 29.67
C ARG A 163 -39.57 6.66 28.64
N GLN A 164 -38.93 7.83 28.74
CA GLN A 164 -39.09 8.91 27.75
C GLN A 164 -38.71 8.45 26.34
N PHE A 165 -37.58 7.76 26.19
CA PHE A 165 -37.15 7.24 24.89
C PHE A 165 -38.18 6.29 24.29
N TYR A 166 -38.78 5.46 25.11
CA TYR A 166 -39.78 4.51 24.67
C TYR A 166 -41.12 5.15 24.28
N ASP A 167 -41.55 6.19 24.98
CA ASP A 167 -42.71 6.99 24.58
C ASP A 167 -42.49 7.60 23.19
N ILE A 168 -41.27 8.08 22.90
CA ILE A 168 -40.88 8.54 21.57
C ILE A 168 -40.98 7.40 20.53
N LEU A 169 -40.46 6.20 20.85
CA LEU A 169 -40.54 5.04 19.93
C LEU A 169 -41.99 4.65 19.62
N ARG A 170 -42.87 4.66 20.64
CA ARG A 170 -44.31 4.37 20.49
C ARG A 170 -45.01 5.42 19.63
N GLU A 171 -44.72 6.69 19.86
CA GLU A 171 -45.30 7.79 19.09
C GLU A 171 -44.90 7.73 17.61
N LEU A 172 -43.64 7.38 17.33
CA LEU A 172 -43.12 7.23 15.97
C LEU A 172 -43.55 5.93 15.27
N LYS A 173 -44.16 4.98 16.01
CA LYS A 173 -44.65 3.68 15.50
C LYS A 173 -43.59 2.91 14.71
N LEU A 174 -42.36 2.90 15.22
CA LEU A 174 -41.22 2.23 14.59
C LEU A 174 -41.35 0.71 14.70
N ASP A 175 -40.83 -0.02 13.72
CA ASP A 175 -40.96 -1.49 13.66
C ASP A 175 -39.77 -2.22 14.32
N ALA A 176 -38.64 -1.53 14.48
CA ALA A 176 -37.44 -2.01 15.18
C ALA A 176 -36.55 -0.84 15.62
N LEU A 177 -35.62 -1.14 16.53
CA LEU A 177 -34.62 -0.20 17.02
C LEU A 177 -33.21 -0.71 16.70
N ALA A 178 -32.45 0.06 15.94
CA ALA A 178 -31.03 -0.15 15.71
C ALA A 178 -30.17 0.56 16.77
N VAL A 179 -29.33 -0.21 17.45
CA VAL A 179 -28.31 0.28 18.37
C VAL A 179 -26.97 0.31 17.64
N HIS A 180 -26.42 1.50 17.45
CA HIS A 180 -25.16 1.71 16.74
C HIS A 180 -23.96 1.58 17.71
N LEU A 181 -23.06 0.64 17.43
CA LEU A 181 -21.74 0.52 18.02
C LEU A 181 -20.82 1.51 17.31
N ASN A 182 -20.62 2.69 17.89
CA ASN A 182 -19.91 3.80 17.25
C ASN A 182 -18.68 4.33 18.02
N PRO A 183 -17.84 3.48 18.67
CA PRO A 183 -16.71 3.98 19.43
C PRO A 183 -15.69 4.73 18.59
N GLY A 184 -15.46 4.30 17.34
CA GLY A 184 -14.56 5.00 16.43
C GLY A 184 -15.05 6.42 16.12
N GLN A 185 -16.35 6.57 15.83
CA GLN A 185 -16.95 7.87 15.58
C GLN A 185 -16.87 8.77 16.82
N GLU A 186 -17.27 8.29 18.00
CA GLU A 186 -17.29 9.10 19.23
C GLU A 186 -15.88 9.52 19.67
N LEU A 187 -14.84 8.73 19.38
CA LEU A 187 -13.45 9.09 19.70
C LEU A 187 -12.89 10.18 18.77
N PHE A 188 -13.32 10.22 17.52
CA PHE A 188 -12.88 11.19 16.51
C PHE A 188 -13.76 12.44 16.45
N GLN A 189 -14.93 12.41 17.08
CA GLN A 189 -15.80 13.55 17.18
C GLN A 189 -15.35 14.43 18.35
N GLU A 190 -15.02 15.70 18.10
CA GLU A 190 -14.89 16.70 19.17
C GLU A 190 -16.13 16.69 20.10
N GLY A 191 -15.90 16.54 21.41
CA GLY A 191 -16.97 16.42 22.41
C GLY A 191 -17.73 15.09 22.41
N GLY A 192 -17.26 14.08 21.67
CA GLY A 192 -17.86 12.73 21.66
C GLY A 192 -17.70 11.97 22.97
N ASP A 193 -18.55 10.95 23.13
CA ASP A 193 -18.62 10.14 24.34
C ASP A 193 -17.34 9.28 24.53
N ARG A 194 -16.77 9.26 25.75
CA ARG A 194 -15.50 8.54 26.04
C ARG A 194 -15.66 7.29 26.91
N ASN A 195 -16.85 7.06 27.45
CA ASN A 195 -17.10 5.95 28.36
C ASN A 195 -17.88 4.81 27.69
N PHE A 196 -17.17 3.77 27.27
CA PHE A 196 -17.74 2.59 26.61
C PHE A 196 -17.89 1.38 27.55
N ARG A 197 -17.91 1.60 28.87
CA ARG A 197 -18.11 0.50 29.83
C ARG A 197 -19.58 0.06 29.84
N ASN A 198 -19.81 -1.20 30.23
CA ASN A 198 -21.14 -1.80 30.42
C ASN A 198 -22.08 -1.86 29.20
N ILE A 199 -21.62 -1.51 28.00
CA ILE A 199 -22.45 -1.46 26.78
C ILE A 199 -23.19 -2.78 26.50
N LEU A 200 -22.50 -3.93 26.54
CA LEU A 200 -23.13 -5.23 26.29
C LEU A 200 -24.21 -5.57 27.34
N ALA A 201 -23.99 -5.20 28.61
CA ALA A 201 -24.97 -5.39 29.66
C ALA A 201 -26.20 -4.50 29.45
N SER A 202 -25.99 -3.24 29.08
CA SER A 202 -27.08 -2.31 28.74
C SER A 202 -27.86 -2.74 27.50
N ILE A 203 -27.21 -3.33 26.48
CA ILE A 203 -27.90 -3.93 25.33
C ILE A 203 -28.76 -5.11 25.76
N ARG A 204 -28.26 -5.98 26.65
CA ARG A 204 -29.05 -7.10 27.20
C ARG A 204 -30.28 -6.60 27.94
N GLU A 205 -30.11 -5.58 28.76
CA GLU A 205 -31.22 -4.98 29.51
C GLU A 205 -32.23 -4.31 28.59
N LEU A 206 -31.76 -3.59 27.56
CA LEU A 206 -32.62 -3.02 26.53
C LEU A 206 -33.40 -4.11 25.80
N CYS A 207 -32.78 -5.23 25.43
CA CYS A 207 -33.47 -6.34 24.77
C CYS A 207 -34.53 -6.99 25.67
N ALA A 208 -34.28 -7.06 26.98
CA ALA A 208 -35.25 -7.59 27.95
C ALA A 208 -36.42 -6.62 28.19
N TRP A 209 -36.19 -5.32 28.03
CA TRP A 209 -37.17 -4.28 28.31
C TRP A 209 -37.97 -3.82 27.07
N SER A 210 -37.35 -3.84 25.89
CA SER A 210 -37.93 -3.35 24.64
C SER A 210 -38.98 -4.29 24.07
N GLU A 211 -40.17 -3.77 23.77
CA GLU A 211 -41.18 -4.48 22.96
C GLU A 211 -40.80 -4.53 21.47
N LEU A 212 -39.93 -3.63 21.01
CA LEU A 212 -39.44 -3.61 19.64
C LEU A 212 -38.23 -4.54 19.47
N PRO A 213 -38.13 -5.24 18.33
CA PRO A 213 -36.92 -5.94 17.93
C PRO A 213 -35.68 -5.04 17.95
N VAL A 214 -34.62 -5.51 18.64
CA VAL A 214 -33.34 -4.81 18.67
C VAL A 214 -32.42 -5.34 17.56
N ILE A 215 -31.90 -4.41 16.76
CA ILE A 215 -30.84 -4.61 15.79
C ILE A 215 -29.56 -4.00 16.37
N VAL A 216 -28.43 -4.71 16.34
CA VAL A 216 -27.13 -4.10 16.71
C VAL A 216 -26.29 -3.97 15.47
N LYS A 217 -25.78 -2.76 15.24
CA LYS A 217 -25.09 -2.38 14.01
C LYS A 217 -23.79 -1.66 14.34
N GLU A 218 -22.72 -1.90 13.61
CA GLU A 218 -21.47 -1.12 13.74
C GLU A 218 -21.46 0.08 12.74
N THR A 219 -20.51 1.01 12.84
CA THR A 219 -20.37 2.20 11.99
C THR A 219 -19.12 2.21 11.08
N GLY A 220 -18.80 1.12 10.37
CA GLY A 220 -17.78 1.07 9.30
C GLY A 220 -16.47 0.35 9.64
N ALA A 221 -16.32 -0.19 10.84
CA ALA A 221 -15.20 -1.01 11.30
C ALA A 221 -15.52 -2.50 11.42
N GLY A 222 -16.78 -2.93 11.36
CA GLY A 222 -17.16 -4.35 11.35
C GLY A 222 -17.30 -5.00 12.73
N ILE A 223 -18.18 -6.01 12.83
CA ILE A 223 -18.40 -6.79 14.06
C ILE A 223 -17.67 -8.14 14.00
N PRO A 224 -16.77 -8.45 14.95
CA PRO A 224 -16.12 -9.76 15.02
C PRO A 224 -17.09 -10.92 15.32
N PRO A 225 -16.84 -12.15 14.84
CA PRO A 225 -17.76 -13.29 15.06
C PRO A 225 -18.06 -13.61 16.53
N ALA A 226 -17.09 -13.42 17.43
CA ALA A 226 -17.27 -13.69 18.86
C ALA A 226 -18.16 -12.64 19.54
N GLU A 227 -18.07 -11.37 19.13
CA GLU A 227 -18.92 -10.30 19.65
C GLU A 227 -20.34 -10.42 19.13
N ALA A 228 -20.52 -10.74 17.84
CA ALA A 228 -21.83 -11.06 17.27
C ALA A 228 -22.53 -12.20 18.03
N ALA A 229 -21.79 -13.26 18.40
CA ALA A 229 -22.30 -14.34 19.22
C ALA A 229 -22.76 -13.86 20.61
N ALA A 230 -22.00 -12.96 21.26
CA ALA A 230 -22.38 -12.38 22.55
C ALA A 230 -23.60 -11.46 22.47
N LEU A 231 -23.77 -10.75 21.35
CA LEU A 231 -24.93 -9.92 21.06
C LEU A 231 -26.19 -10.77 20.89
N PHE A 232 -26.15 -11.82 20.06
CA PHE A 232 -27.27 -12.76 19.93
C PHE A 232 -27.63 -13.40 21.27
N ALA A 233 -26.63 -13.83 22.05
CA ALA A 233 -26.84 -14.37 23.39
C ALA A 233 -27.46 -13.37 24.39
N SER A 234 -27.41 -12.08 24.09
CA SER A 234 -27.99 -11.00 24.90
C SER A 234 -29.42 -10.64 24.48
N GLY A 235 -30.01 -11.35 23.52
CA GLY A 235 -31.38 -11.14 23.04
C GLY A 235 -31.50 -10.26 21.80
N VAL A 236 -30.38 -9.87 21.20
CA VAL A 236 -30.37 -9.12 19.93
C VAL A 236 -30.97 -9.99 18.82
N ARG A 237 -31.90 -9.42 18.04
CA ARG A 237 -32.61 -10.15 16.98
C ARG A 237 -31.86 -10.12 15.65
N TYR A 238 -31.25 -8.98 15.31
CA TYR A 238 -30.44 -8.85 14.11
C TYR A 238 -29.09 -8.22 14.40
N VAL A 239 -28.03 -8.71 13.76
CA VAL A 239 -26.70 -8.09 13.80
C VAL A 239 -26.35 -7.60 12.41
N ASP A 240 -26.14 -6.29 12.26
CA ASP A 240 -25.64 -5.66 11.04
C ASP A 240 -24.13 -5.47 11.14
N ILE A 241 -23.38 -6.15 10.27
CA ILE A 241 -21.92 -6.15 10.34
C ILE A 241 -21.30 -4.77 10.15
N ALA A 242 -21.82 -3.97 9.20
CA ALA A 242 -21.29 -2.65 8.84
C ALA A 242 -19.74 -2.61 8.77
N GLY A 243 -19.15 -3.49 7.97
CA GLY A 243 -17.70 -3.64 7.88
C GLY A 243 -16.97 -2.52 7.11
N SER A 244 -15.65 -2.64 7.06
CA SER A 244 -14.79 -1.72 6.31
C SER A 244 -14.95 -1.92 4.80
N GLY A 245 -14.61 -0.87 4.03
CA GLY A 245 -14.85 -0.78 2.58
C GLY A 245 -16.03 0.10 2.17
N GLY A 246 -16.69 0.75 3.14
CA GLY A 246 -17.75 1.73 2.91
C GLY A 246 -17.42 3.07 3.55
N THR A 247 -18.45 3.77 4.04
CA THR A 247 -18.26 5.04 4.77
C THR A 247 -17.43 4.79 6.02
N ASN A 248 -16.27 5.44 6.11
CA ASN A 248 -15.43 5.46 7.28
C ASN A 248 -15.83 6.68 8.14
N TRP A 249 -16.55 6.43 9.24
CA TRP A 249 -17.02 7.52 10.11
C TRP A 249 -15.89 8.27 10.81
N LEU A 250 -14.69 7.68 10.94
CA LEU A 250 -13.52 8.41 11.43
C LEU A 250 -13.13 9.48 10.41
N SER A 251 -13.10 9.13 9.11
CA SER A 251 -12.86 10.09 8.02
C SER A 251 -13.91 11.20 8.00
N VAL A 252 -15.19 10.86 8.16
CA VAL A 252 -16.28 11.85 8.20
C VAL A 252 -16.06 12.87 9.32
N GLU A 253 -15.75 12.43 10.54
CA GLU A 253 -15.52 13.35 11.67
C GLU A 253 -14.25 14.19 11.47
N ALA A 254 -13.18 13.58 10.98
CA ALA A 254 -11.94 14.31 10.73
C ALA A 254 -12.09 15.40 9.64
N PHE A 255 -12.82 15.11 8.56
CA PHE A 255 -13.14 16.12 7.53
C PHE A 255 -14.12 17.17 8.05
N ARG A 256 -15.00 16.82 8.99
CA ARG A 256 -15.87 17.79 9.65
C ARG A 256 -15.08 18.78 10.48
N GLU A 257 -14.17 18.30 11.31
CA GLU A 257 -13.30 19.18 12.10
C GLU A 257 -12.39 20.03 11.20
N GLU A 258 -11.95 19.50 10.07
CA GLU A 258 -11.27 20.31 9.06
C GLU A 258 -12.17 21.37 8.45
N HIS A 259 -13.41 21.03 8.08
CA HIS A 259 -14.40 21.97 7.57
C HIS A 259 -14.66 23.10 8.56
N ASP A 260 -14.83 22.78 9.84
CA ASP A 260 -15.03 23.76 10.92
C ASP A 260 -13.78 24.65 11.09
N ARG A 261 -12.56 24.09 11.00
CA ARG A 261 -11.30 24.85 11.02
C ARG A 261 -11.15 25.79 9.81
N ARG A 262 -11.59 25.37 8.61
CA ARG A 262 -11.59 26.21 7.39
C ARG A 262 -12.50 27.42 7.57
N LEU A 263 -13.70 27.23 8.10
CA LEU A 263 -14.63 28.33 8.39
C LEU A 263 -14.07 29.33 9.42
N GLN A 264 -13.15 28.88 10.27
CA GLN A 264 -12.45 29.71 11.27
C GLN A 264 -11.14 30.33 10.76
N GLY A 265 -10.79 30.19 9.47
CA GLY A 265 -9.61 30.81 8.86
C GLY A 265 -8.26 30.22 9.28
N ARG A 266 -8.21 28.95 9.70
CA ARG A 266 -6.97 28.25 10.11
C ARG A 266 -6.33 27.45 8.96
N ASP A 267 -5.03 27.18 9.11
CA ASP A 267 -4.15 26.57 8.11
C ASP A 267 -4.63 25.17 7.66
N HIS A 268 -4.47 24.87 6.36
CA HIS A 268 -5.08 23.72 5.67
C HIS A 268 -4.16 22.50 5.63
N GLN A 269 -4.73 21.29 5.77
CA GLN A 269 -4.05 20.02 5.47
C GLN A 269 -4.96 19.13 4.60
N PRO A 270 -4.44 18.51 3.52
CA PRO A 270 -5.26 17.72 2.60
C PRO A 270 -5.85 16.43 3.20
N ILE A 271 -5.20 15.88 4.25
CA ILE A 271 -5.72 14.77 5.05
C ILE A 271 -5.47 15.14 6.52
N PRO A 272 -6.49 15.14 7.39
CA PRO A 272 -6.29 15.37 8.82
C PRO A 272 -5.32 14.33 9.41
N ARG A 273 -4.21 14.77 10.03
CA ARG A 273 -3.21 13.90 10.67
C ARG A 273 -3.79 12.83 11.60
N GLU A 274 -4.92 13.12 12.20
CA GLU A 274 -5.63 12.26 13.15
C GLU A 274 -6.14 10.97 12.49
N LEU A 275 -6.36 10.98 11.16
CA LEU A 275 -6.74 9.79 10.40
C LEU A 275 -5.59 8.82 10.13
N HIS A 276 -4.33 9.24 10.33
CA HIS A 276 -3.18 8.43 9.93
C HIS A 276 -3.16 7.06 10.63
N GLY A 277 -3.35 5.99 9.86
CA GLY A 277 -3.41 4.61 10.33
C GLY A 277 -4.83 4.08 10.61
N PHE A 278 -5.85 4.91 10.39
CA PHE A 278 -7.27 4.57 10.58
C PHE A 278 -8.07 4.53 9.27
N GLU A 279 -7.46 4.85 8.13
CA GLU A 279 -8.11 4.93 6.83
C GLU A 279 -8.67 3.56 6.38
N ASP A 280 -7.94 2.49 6.69
CA ASP A 280 -8.32 1.08 6.40
C ASP A 280 -8.70 0.30 7.68
N TRP A 281 -9.06 0.99 8.75
CA TRP A 281 -9.37 0.34 10.03
C TRP A 281 -10.63 -0.52 9.95
N GLY A 282 -10.58 -1.70 10.55
CA GLY A 282 -11.73 -2.58 10.72
C GLY A 282 -11.65 -3.91 9.95
N ILE A 283 -12.77 -4.63 9.98
CA ILE A 283 -12.97 -5.94 9.37
C ILE A 283 -13.66 -5.73 8.00
N PRO A 284 -13.05 -6.15 6.89
CA PRO A 284 -13.69 -6.14 5.58
C PRO A 284 -15.03 -6.85 5.59
N SER A 285 -16.07 -6.19 5.07
CA SER A 285 -17.45 -6.65 5.16
C SER A 285 -17.66 -8.08 4.68
N ALA A 286 -17.14 -8.44 3.50
CA ALA A 286 -17.43 -9.72 2.87
C ALA A 286 -16.82 -10.94 3.62
N PRO A 287 -15.50 -11.00 3.92
CA PRO A 287 -14.94 -12.11 4.69
C PRO A 287 -15.39 -12.09 6.16
N GLY A 288 -15.65 -10.91 6.72
CA GLY A 288 -16.26 -10.74 8.04
C GLY A 288 -17.64 -11.35 8.13
N LEU A 289 -18.50 -11.08 7.15
CA LEU A 289 -19.85 -11.63 7.04
C LEU A 289 -19.83 -13.14 6.94
N SER A 290 -18.98 -13.69 6.06
CA SER A 290 -18.83 -15.13 5.89
C SER A 290 -18.39 -15.81 7.20
N ALA A 291 -17.41 -15.24 7.90
CA ALA A 291 -16.92 -15.75 9.17
C ALA A 291 -18.00 -15.67 10.26
N LEU A 292 -18.66 -14.52 10.39
CA LEU A 292 -19.72 -14.27 11.39
C LEU A 292 -20.89 -15.23 11.17
N SER A 293 -21.39 -15.33 9.95
CA SER A 293 -22.51 -16.20 9.57
C SER A 293 -22.19 -17.67 9.85
N SER A 294 -21.04 -18.15 9.36
CA SER A 294 -20.56 -19.52 9.61
C SER A 294 -20.40 -19.80 11.11
N TYR A 295 -19.84 -18.86 11.88
CA TYR A 295 -19.61 -19.04 13.31
C TYR A 295 -20.89 -19.10 14.14
N CYS A 296 -21.84 -18.20 13.90
CA CYS A 296 -23.06 -18.05 14.69
C CYS A 296 -24.11 -19.10 14.31
N ARG A 297 -24.30 -19.37 13.01
CA ARG A 297 -25.31 -20.35 12.56
C ARG A 297 -24.92 -21.79 12.92
N LYS A 298 -23.64 -22.17 12.79
CA LYS A 298 -23.16 -23.51 13.22
C LYS A 298 -23.34 -23.78 14.72
N ARG A 299 -23.50 -22.72 15.52
CA ARG A 299 -23.76 -22.82 16.96
C ARG A 299 -25.23 -22.63 17.34
N GLY A 300 -26.12 -22.44 16.36
CA GLY A 300 -27.53 -22.18 16.60
C GLY A 300 -27.80 -20.90 17.40
N LEU A 301 -26.90 -19.90 17.31
CA LEU A 301 -27.02 -18.66 18.07
C LEU A 301 -27.94 -17.63 17.41
N VAL A 302 -28.10 -17.70 16.08
CA VAL A 302 -29.02 -16.82 15.36
C VAL A 302 -30.46 -17.27 15.65
N PRO A 303 -31.32 -16.41 16.23
CA PRO A 303 -32.68 -16.79 16.57
C PRO A 303 -33.50 -17.05 15.31
N SER A 304 -34.49 -17.95 15.39
CA SER A 304 -35.31 -18.38 14.24
C SER A 304 -36.10 -17.23 13.59
N ASN A 305 -36.40 -16.18 14.36
CA ASN A 305 -37.12 -15.01 13.90
C ASN A 305 -36.18 -13.81 13.63
N GLY A 306 -34.86 -14.02 13.62
CA GLY A 306 -33.84 -13.00 13.42
C GLY A 306 -32.82 -13.37 12.34
N GLY A 307 -31.71 -12.64 12.28
CA GLY A 307 -30.78 -12.78 11.16
C GLY A 307 -29.55 -11.89 11.21
N ILE A 308 -28.82 -11.88 10.10
CA ILE A 308 -27.60 -11.10 9.89
C ILE A 308 -27.85 -10.10 8.76
N ILE A 309 -27.51 -8.83 8.96
CA ILE A 309 -27.60 -7.80 7.93
C ILE A 309 -26.18 -7.53 7.43
N SER A 310 -26.02 -7.45 6.12
CA SER A 310 -24.75 -7.13 5.46
C SER A 310 -24.77 -5.69 4.98
N SER A 311 -24.08 -4.82 5.70
CA SER A 311 -23.76 -3.47 5.25
C SER A 311 -22.26 -3.18 5.30
N GLY A 312 -21.86 -2.03 4.78
CA GLY A 312 -20.46 -1.63 4.65
C GLY A 312 -19.89 -1.94 3.26
N GLY A 313 -19.83 -0.92 2.40
CA GLY A 313 -19.14 -1.01 1.12
C GLY A 313 -19.86 -1.74 -0.03
N LEU A 314 -21.19 -1.78 0.00
CA LEU A 314 -22.01 -2.24 -1.15
C LEU A 314 -22.17 -1.05 -2.10
N ARG A 315 -21.64 -1.15 -3.32
CA ARG A 315 -21.65 -0.06 -4.32
C ARG A 315 -22.18 -0.53 -5.66
N ASP A 316 -21.77 -1.72 -6.07
CA ASP A 316 -22.25 -2.33 -7.30
C ASP A 316 -23.55 -3.12 -7.01
N PRO A 317 -24.56 -3.09 -7.90
CA PRO A 317 -25.75 -3.94 -7.78
C PRO A 317 -25.43 -5.43 -7.55
N MET A 318 -24.31 -5.94 -8.05
CA MET A 318 -23.82 -7.32 -7.84
C MET A 318 -23.33 -7.59 -6.41
N ASP A 319 -23.02 -6.57 -5.61
CA ASP A 319 -22.61 -6.76 -4.22
C ASP A 319 -23.77 -7.26 -3.35
N TYR A 320 -25.01 -6.92 -3.68
CA TYR A 320 -26.21 -7.36 -2.96
C TYR A 320 -26.42 -8.88 -3.03
N PRO A 321 -26.47 -9.53 -4.22
CA PRO A 321 -26.56 -10.99 -4.27
C PRO A 321 -25.34 -11.67 -3.63
N ARG A 322 -24.13 -11.12 -3.78
CA ARG A 322 -22.93 -11.65 -3.10
C ARG A 322 -23.06 -11.62 -1.58
N ALA A 323 -23.53 -10.51 -1.02
CA ALA A 323 -23.78 -10.36 0.41
C ALA A 323 -24.79 -11.40 0.93
N LEU A 324 -25.87 -11.64 0.18
CA LEU A 324 -26.84 -12.68 0.52
C LEU A 324 -26.19 -14.08 0.48
N ALA A 325 -25.47 -14.39 -0.60
CA ALA A 325 -24.81 -15.68 -0.77
C ALA A 325 -23.74 -15.98 0.29
N LEU A 326 -23.09 -14.95 0.84
CA LEU A 326 -22.16 -15.07 1.96
C LEU A 326 -22.84 -15.26 3.33
N GLY A 327 -24.17 -15.26 3.36
CA GLY A 327 -24.98 -15.61 4.53
C GLY A 327 -25.68 -14.44 5.21
N GLY A 328 -25.73 -13.27 4.57
CA GLY A 328 -26.61 -12.16 4.97
C GLY A 328 -28.08 -12.47 4.68
N ASP A 329 -28.96 -12.07 5.58
CA ASP A 329 -30.41 -12.15 5.42
C ASP A 329 -31.01 -10.91 4.76
N LEU A 330 -30.39 -9.75 5.00
CA LEU A 330 -30.63 -8.52 4.25
C LEU A 330 -29.28 -7.90 3.86
N ALA A 331 -29.27 -7.17 2.74
CA ALA A 331 -28.17 -6.34 2.30
C ALA A 331 -28.57 -4.86 2.41
N ALA A 332 -27.70 -4.03 3.00
CA ALA A 332 -28.03 -2.64 3.31
C ALA A 332 -26.91 -1.66 2.96
N ALA A 333 -27.30 -0.46 2.53
CA ALA A 333 -26.39 0.64 2.25
C ALA A 333 -27.02 1.99 2.64
N ALA A 334 -26.20 3.01 2.91
CA ALA A 334 -26.66 4.36 3.26
C ALA A 334 -26.12 5.41 2.28
N LEU A 335 -24.80 5.44 2.08
CA LEU A 335 -24.09 6.43 1.27
C LEU A 335 -24.58 6.53 -0.20
N PRO A 336 -24.69 5.44 -0.98
CA PRO A 336 -25.16 5.55 -2.36
C PRO A 336 -26.59 6.12 -2.43
N PHE A 337 -27.48 5.69 -1.53
CA PHE A 337 -28.85 6.17 -1.51
C PHE A 337 -28.98 7.64 -1.13
N ILE A 338 -28.20 8.16 -0.17
CA ILE A 338 -28.28 9.59 0.17
C ILE A 338 -27.70 10.49 -0.92
N ARG A 339 -26.64 10.04 -1.62
CA ARG A 339 -26.10 10.76 -2.77
C ARG A 339 -27.16 10.88 -3.87
N LEU A 340 -27.82 9.77 -4.19
CA LEU A 340 -28.93 9.75 -5.16
C LEU A 340 -30.14 10.58 -4.71
N ALA A 341 -30.52 10.49 -3.44
CA ALA A 341 -31.62 11.30 -2.89
C ALA A 341 -31.32 12.81 -2.98
N ARG A 342 -30.06 13.22 -2.80
CA ARG A 342 -29.64 14.63 -2.91
C ARG A 342 -29.60 15.11 -4.35
N SER A 343 -29.07 14.32 -5.29
CA SER A 343 -28.87 14.75 -6.68
C SER A 343 -30.11 14.57 -7.56
N GLY A 344 -30.90 13.52 -7.34
CA GLY A 344 -31.99 13.11 -8.22
C GLY A 344 -33.30 12.73 -7.52
N GLY A 345 -33.40 12.93 -6.20
CA GLY A 345 -34.63 12.70 -5.43
C GLY A 345 -35.08 11.23 -5.40
N ALA A 346 -36.38 11.01 -5.16
CA ALA A 346 -36.94 9.67 -4.99
C ALA A 346 -36.80 8.82 -6.26
N ALA A 347 -36.98 9.41 -7.44
CA ALA A 347 -36.87 8.70 -8.72
C ALA A 347 -35.47 8.10 -8.95
N ALA A 348 -34.40 8.80 -8.57
CA ALA A 348 -33.03 8.27 -8.69
C ALA A 348 -32.78 7.10 -7.73
N VAL A 349 -33.28 7.20 -6.49
CA VAL A 349 -33.22 6.12 -5.50
C VAL A 349 -34.00 4.89 -6.00
N GLU A 350 -35.20 5.11 -6.54
CA GLU A 350 -36.04 4.07 -7.13
C GLU A 350 -35.37 3.36 -8.32
N SER A 351 -34.74 4.11 -9.22
CA SER A 351 -34.02 3.54 -10.37
C SER A 351 -32.88 2.63 -9.93
N TYR A 352 -32.10 3.05 -8.94
CA TYR A 352 -31.00 2.24 -8.42
C TYR A 352 -31.51 0.98 -7.69
N LEU A 353 -32.65 1.07 -6.99
CA LEU A 353 -33.31 -0.12 -6.43
C LEU A 353 -33.76 -1.09 -7.53
N ASP A 354 -34.31 -0.58 -8.65
CA ASP A 354 -34.67 -1.43 -9.79
C ASP A 354 -33.45 -2.14 -10.40
N GLU A 355 -32.31 -1.47 -10.49
CA GLU A 355 -31.05 -2.07 -10.93
C GLU A 355 -30.59 -3.20 -9.99
N ILE A 356 -30.71 -3.00 -8.67
CA ILE A 356 -30.41 -4.03 -7.67
C ILE A 356 -31.35 -5.22 -7.84
N PHE A 357 -32.66 -4.99 -7.98
CA PHE A 357 -33.65 -6.07 -8.14
C PHE A 357 -33.44 -6.86 -9.43
N LEU A 358 -33.15 -6.15 -10.52
CA LEU A 358 -32.84 -6.75 -11.82
C LEU A 358 -31.58 -7.60 -11.73
N THR A 359 -30.52 -7.08 -11.12
CA THR A 359 -29.25 -7.79 -10.94
C THR A 359 -29.41 -9.02 -10.07
N LEU A 360 -30.18 -8.92 -8.99
CA LEU A 360 -30.52 -10.03 -8.10
C LEU A 360 -31.25 -11.14 -8.86
N ARG A 361 -32.35 -10.83 -9.55
CA ARG A 361 -33.13 -11.84 -10.32
C ARG A 361 -32.32 -12.47 -11.46
N ARG A 362 -31.49 -11.69 -12.16
CA ARG A 362 -30.57 -12.22 -13.17
C ARG A 362 -29.53 -13.16 -12.58
N THR A 363 -28.96 -12.79 -11.43
CA THR A 363 -27.99 -13.65 -10.73
C THR A 363 -28.65 -14.95 -10.27
N MET A 364 -29.87 -14.86 -9.74
CA MET A 364 -30.70 -16.00 -9.37
C MET A 364 -30.93 -16.94 -10.56
N LEU A 365 -31.36 -16.43 -11.72
CA LEU A 365 -31.50 -17.25 -12.94
C LEU A 365 -30.16 -17.91 -13.32
N LEU A 366 -29.09 -17.12 -13.40
CA LEU A 366 -27.76 -17.57 -13.84
C LEU A 366 -27.06 -18.50 -12.84
N THR A 367 -27.66 -18.73 -11.68
CA THR A 367 -27.20 -19.69 -10.65
C THR A 367 -28.21 -20.82 -10.43
N GLY A 368 -29.31 -20.86 -11.20
CA GLY A 368 -30.36 -21.88 -11.05
C GLY A 368 -31.14 -21.76 -9.73
N SER A 369 -31.28 -20.54 -9.20
CA SER A 369 -32.00 -20.25 -7.95
C SER A 369 -33.36 -19.60 -8.24
N ALA A 370 -34.46 -20.24 -7.88
CA ALA A 370 -35.81 -19.70 -7.96
C ALA A 370 -36.15 -18.77 -6.78
N THR A 371 -35.49 -18.98 -5.63
CA THR A 371 -35.76 -18.24 -4.38
C THR A 371 -34.49 -17.71 -3.73
N ILE A 372 -34.60 -16.71 -2.85
CA ILE A 372 -33.46 -16.19 -2.07
C ILE A 372 -32.80 -17.29 -1.22
N HIS A 373 -33.57 -18.26 -0.73
CA HIS A 373 -33.03 -19.39 0.01
C HIS A 373 -32.07 -20.22 -0.83
N GLU A 374 -32.43 -20.49 -2.08
CA GLU A 374 -31.59 -21.23 -3.03
C GLU A 374 -30.34 -20.43 -3.43
N LEU A 375 -30.48 -19.11 -3.63
CA LEU A 375 -29.34 -18.23 -3.93
C LEU A 375 -28.26 -18.29 -2.83
N LYS A 376 -28.67 -18.42 -1.55
CA LYS A 376 -27.73 -18.58 -0.42
C LYS A 376 -26.96 -19.89 -0.45
N GLN A 377 -27.44 -20.89 -1.18
CA GLN A 377 -26.78 -22.17 -1.39
C GLN A 377 -26.05 -22.24 -2.73
N ALA A 378 -26.16 -21.20 -3.56
CA ALA A 378 -25.53 -21.17 -4.87
C ALA A 378 -24.01 -21.34 -4.71
N PRO A 379 -23.38 -22.19 -5.53
CA PRO A 379 -21.96 -22.44 -5.43
C PRO A 379 -21.15 -21.19 -5.79
N LEU A 380 -20.14 -20.90 -4.97
CA LEU A 380 -19.27 -19.73 -5.10
C LEU A 380 -17.82 -20.15 -5.38
N LEU A 381 -17.16 -19.41 -6.26
CA LEU A 381 -15.71 -19.33 -6.32
C LEU A 381 -15.25 -18.16 -5.47
N ILE A 382 -14.43 -18.46 -4.47
CA ILE A 382 -13.95 -17.50 -3.50
C ILE A 382 -12.45 -17.30 -3.68
N ASP A 383 -12.02 -16.05 -3.70
CA ASP A 383 -10.62 -15.70 -3.77
C ASP A 383 -9.81 -16.31 -2.58
N PRO A 384 -8.59 -16.83 -2.80
CA PRO A 384 -7.79 -17.43 -1.73
C PRO A 384 -7.48 -16.47 -0.56
N ASP A 385 -7.28 -15.18 -0.83
CA ASP A 385 -6.99 -14.20 0.21
C ASP A 385 -8.24 -13.89 1.05
N PHE A 386 -9.42 -13.84 0.42
CA PHE A 386 -10.71 -13.80 1.12
C PHE A 386 -10.83 -15.01 2.07
N SER A 387 -10.60 -16.21 1.55
CA SER A 387 -10.78 -17.46 2.31
C SER A 387 -9.86 -17.48 3.53
N ARG A 388 -8.59 -17.14 3.33
CA ARG A 388 -7.60 -17.05 4.40
C ARG A 388 -8.01 -16.05 5.49
N TYR A 389 -8.50 -14.88 5.10
CA TYR A 389 -8.92 -13.85 6.05
C TYR A 389 -10.13 -14.32 6.88
N SER A 390 -11.14 -14.88 6.22
CA SER A 390 -12.34 -15.41 6.88
C SER A 390 -11.99 -16.55 7.86
N GLU A 391 -11.09 -17.46 7.48
CA GLU A 391 -10.59 -18.53 8.35
C GLU A 391 -9.82 -18.01 9.57
N GLN A 392 -9.01 -16.96 9.40
CA GLN A 392 -8.31 -16.32 10.52
C GLN A 392 -9.29 -15.71 11.53
N LEU A 393 -10.34 -15.03 11.07
CA LEU A 393 -11.40 -14.53 11.94
C LEU A 393 -12.09 -15.65 12.73
N LEU A 394 -12.39 -16.76 12.05
CA LEU A 394 -12.97 -17.94 12.70
C LEU A 394 -12.04 -18.56 13.75
N GLN A 395 -10.74 -18.64 13.46
CA GLN A 395 -9.74 -19.14 14.39
C GLN A 395 -9.65 -18.27 15.64
N THR A 396 -9.53 -16.95 15.46
CA THR A 396 -9.50 -15.98 16.56
C THR A 396 -10.76 -16.09 17.43
N ALA A 397 -11.95 -16.18 16.81
CA ALA A 397 -13.20 -16.32 17.55
C ALA A 397 -13.27 -17.62 18.38
N ARG A 398 -12.74 -18.73 17.87
CA ARG A 398 -12.66 -20.01 18.61
C ARG A 398 -11.70 -19.92 19.80
N GLN A 399 -10.58 -19.22 19.65
CA GLN A 399 -9.62 -19.02 20.74
C GLN A 399 -10.22 -18.19 21.87
N SER A 400 -10.91 -17.09 21.56
CA SER A 400 -11.60 -16.27 22.55
C SER A 400 -12.73 -17.02 23.28
N ALA A 401 -13.42 -17.96 22.61
CA ALA A 401 -14.42 -18.80 23.26
C ALA A 401 -13.82 -19.83 24.23
N GLY A 402 -12.57 -20.25 24.04
CA GLY A 402 -11.86 -21.20 24.91
C GLY A 402 -11.38 -20.57 26.22
N THR A 403 -11.00 -19.29 26.20
CA THR A 403 -10.53 -18.55 27.39
C THR A 403 -11.66 -18.10 28.30
N HIS A 404 -12.90 -17.95 27.80
CA HIS A 404 -14.06 -17.54 28.61
C HIS A 404 -14.71 -18.65 29.45
N ARG A 405 -14.30 -19.92 29.34
CA ARG A 405 -14.78 -21.00 30.25
C ARG A 405 -14.18 -20.94 31.67
N GLY A 406 -13.26 -20.00 31.96
CA GLY A 406 -12.49 -19.97 33.21
C GLY A 406 -12.66 -18.74 34.10
N GLN A 407 -13.56 -17.79 33.80
CA GLN A 407 -13.70 -16.58 34.64
C GLN A 407 -15.14 -16.38 35.10
N GLN A 408 -15.43 -16.86 36.31
CA GLN A 408 -16.45 -16.26 37.17
C GLN A 408 -15.93 -14.92 37.72
N PRO A 409 -16.79 -13.91 37.93
CA PRO A 409 -16.34 -12.59 38.37
C PRO A 409 -15.97 -12.62 39.85
N HIS A 410 -14.67 -12.53 40.15
CA HIS A 410 -14.20 -12.27 41.51
C HIS A 410 -14.30 -10.78 41.83
N ILE A 411 -15.09 -10.47 42.86
CA ILE A 411 -15.21 -9.15 43.47
C ILE A 411 -13.97 -8.86 44.34
N SER A 412 -13.52 -7.61 44.26
CA SER A 412 -12.64 -6.85 45.20
C SER A 412 -11.12 -7.10 45.24
N ARG A 413 -10.33 -6.04 44.96
CA ARG A 413 -9.76 -5.14 45.99
C ARG A 413 -9.00 -3.96 45.37
N GLU A 414 -9.18 -2.80 46.00
CA GLU A 414 -8.56 -1.50 45.70
C GLU A 414 -7.02 -1.56 45.65
N LYS A 415 -6.42 -0.78 44.73
CA LYS A 415 -5.02 -0.33 44.83
C LYS A 415 -4.90 1.15 44.47
N THR A 416 -4.13 1.82 45.32
CA THR A 416 -3.74 3.23 45.44
C THR A 416 -3.14 3.85 44.16
N PRO A 417 -3.17 5.19 44.02
CA PRO A 417 -2.68 5.88 42.81
C PRO A 417 -1.16 6.17 42.86
N PRO A 418 -0.50 6.37 41.71
CA PRO A 418 0.93 6.72 41.66
C PRO A 418 1.17 8.25 41.73
N GLU A 419 2.31 8.62 42.31
CA GLU A 419 2.83 9.99 42.48
C GLU A 419 3.28 10.66 41.16
N PRO A 420 3.37 12.02 41.12
CA PRO A 420 3.74 12.78 39.93
C PRO A 420 5.27 12.91 39.77
N PRO A 421 5.78 13.20 38.55
CA PRO A 421 7.22 13.41 38.32
C PRO A 421 7.67 14.84 38.69
N PRO A 422 8.97 15.08 38.94
CA PRO A 422 9.47 16.37 39.40
C PRO A 422 9.77 17.34 38.26
N GLU A 423 9.65 18.64 38.58
CA GLU A 423 10.07 19.79 37.78
C GLU A 423 11.60 19.97 37.77
N THR A 424 12.17 20.39 36.64
CA THR A 424 13.48 21.07 36.60
C THR A 424 13.48 22.22 35.60
N SER A 425 13.99 23.35 36.07
CA SER A 425 14.08 24.70 35.49
C SER A 425 15.18 24.85 34.40
N PRO A 426 15.27 26.04 33.73
CA PRO A 426 16.01 26.22 32.49
C PRO A 426 17.43 26.78 32.70
N GLU A 427 18.37 26.40 31.81
CA GLU A 427 19.65 27.10 31.63
C GLU A 427 19.98 27.32 30.15
N THR A 428 20.61 28.46 29.90
CA THR A 428 20.87 29.14 28.62
C THR A 428 22.29 28.92 28.07
N SER A 429 22.38 28.61 26.76
CA SER A 429 23.41 28.97 25.73
C SER A 429 24.93 28.66 25.96
N PRO A 430 25.78 28.41 24.94
CA PRO A 430 25.88 29.19 23.69
C PRO A 430 26.11 28.42 22.37
N GLU A 431 25.97 29.16 21.27
CA GLU A 431 26.21 28.79 19.87
C GLU A 431 27.62 28.22 19.60
N THR A 432 27.71 27.15 18.82
CA THR A 432 28.69 26.95 17.73
C THR A 432 28.12 25.94 16.72
N SER A 433 28.20 26.27 15.43
CA SER A 433 27.81 25.46 14.26
C SER A 433 29.02 24.72 13.67
N PRO A 434 28.89 23.92 12.59
CA PRO A 434 27.87 22.93 12.20
C PRO A 434 28.53 21.55 11.90
N GLU A 435 27.81 20.43 12.09
CA GLU A 435 27.95 19.14 11.34
C GLU A 435 27.25 18.04 12.13
N THR A 436 25.92 17.93 11.98
CA THR A 436 25.17 16.78 12.49
C THR A 436 25.13 15.67 11.45
N SER A 437 25.73 14.54 11.80
CA SER A 437 25.61 13.26 11.11
C SER A 437 24.14 12.94 10.77
N PRO A 438 23.81 12.43 9.58
CA PRO A 438 22.43 12.12 9.22
C PRO A 438 21.86 11.08 10.18
N GLU A 439 20.68 11.36 10.73
CA GLU A 439 19.90 10.43 11.55
C GLU A 439 19.76 9.09 10.80
N ARG A 440 19.89 7.97 11.51
CA ARG A 440 19.94 6.63 10.89
C ARG A 440 18.59 5.94 10.99
N SER A 441 18.05 5.44 9.86
CA SER A 441 16.79 4.68 9.77
C SER A 441 16.72 3.51 10.77
N PRO A 442 15.81 3.53 11.77
CA PRO A 442 15.64 2.43 12.73
C PRO A 442 15.22 1.10 12.08
N ALA A 443 14.36 1.15 11.06
CA ALA A 443 13.86 -0.04 10.36
C ALA A 443 14.97 -0.75 9.58
N LEU A 444 15.77 0.01 8.84
CA LEU A 444 16.90 -0.52 8.08
C LEU A 444 18.09 -0.84 8.97
N ASN A 445 18.10 -0.49 10.25
CA ASN A 445 19.11 -0.92 11.20
C ASN A 445 18.75 -2.20 11.98
N ASP A 446 17.49 -2.67 11.93
CA ASP A 446 17.11 -3.91 12.63
C ASP A 446 17.85 -5.15 12.04
N ARG A 447 18.66 -5.81 12.87
CA ARG A 447 19.39 -7.05 12.52
C ARG A 447 18.46 -8.22 12.17
N LYS A 448 17.22 -8.20 12.66
CA LYS A 448 16.18 -9.20 12.37
C LYS A 448 15.36 -8.87 11.12
N PHE A 449 15.59 -7.75 10.44
CA PHE A 449 14.84 -7.34 9.22
C PHE A 449 14.66 -8.48 8.21
N ARG A 450 15.74 -9.22 7.90
CA ARG A 450 15.72 -10.38 6.98
C ARG A 450 14.87 -11.56 7.47
N LYS A 451 14.65 -11.71 8.78
CA LYS A 451 13.86 -12.80 9.37
C LYS A 451 12.36 -12.55 9.30
N TYR A 452 11.95 -11.31 9.08
CA TYR A 452 10.53 -10.95 9.03
C TYR A 452 9.91 -11.23 7.65
N ASN A 453 8.63 -11.57 7.66
CA ASN A 453 7.83 -11.65 6.45
C ASN A 453 7.80 -10.28 5.72
N ILE A 454 7.41 -10.29 4.44
CA ILE A 454 7.41 -9.09 3.61
C ILE A 454 6.48 -7.99 4.14
N HIS A 455 5.31 -8.34 4.67
CA HIS A 455 4.35 -7.38 5.21
C HIS A 455 4.92 -6.61 6.42
N ARG A 456 5.60 -7.31 7.33
CA ARG A 456 6.27 -6.68 8.47
C ARG A 456 7.43 -5.80 8.02
N ARG A 457 8.24 -6.24 7.06
CA ARG A 457 9.32 -5.40 6.50
C ARG A 457 8.77 -4.12 5.88
N ARG A 458 7.69 -4.21 5.09
CA ARG A 458 7.02 -3.06 4.48
C ARG A 458 6.50 -2.07 5.53
N ARG A 459 5.81 -2.56 6.57
CA ARG A 459 5.36 -1.71 7.69
C ARG A 459 6.51 -1.02 8.43
N MET A 460 7.62 -1.73 8.63
CA MET A 460 8.79 -1.12 9.26
C MET A 460 9.35 0.02 8.43
N LEU A 461 9.43 -0.13 7.10
CA LEU A 461 9.88 0.94 6.20
C LEU A 461 8.90 2.11 6.15
N ALA A 462 7.60 1.84 6.02
CA ALA A 462 6.56 2.87 5.96
C ALA A 462 6.48 3.74 7.24
N ASN A 463 6.91 3.19 8.38
CA ASN A 463 6.89 3.87 9.67
C ASN A 463 8.29 4.38 10.08
N ASP A 464 9.27 4.36 9.17
CA ASP A 464 10.60 4.86 9.45
C ASP A 464 10.65 6.39 9.35
N PRO A 465 10.90 7.11 10.45
CA PRO A 465 10.84 8.58 10.47
C PRO A 465 11.97 9.24 9.66
N VAL A 466 13.05 8.50 9.37
CA VAL A 466 14.22 9.02 8.64
C VAL A 466 14.04 8.89 7.13
N LEU A 467 13.35 7.85 6.67
CA LEU A 467 13.21 7.58 5.24
C LEU A 467 12.17 8.47 4.54
N ASN A 468 11.29 9.14 5.31
CA ASN A 468 10.23 10.05 4.83
C ASN A 468 9.57 9.57 3.51
N LEU A 469 9.20 8.28 3.48
CA LEU A 469 8.75 7.58 2.28
C LEU A 469 7.32 7.96 1.94
N ASP A 470 7.05 8.19 0.65
CA ASP A 470 5.69 8.26 0.13
C ASP A 470 5.00 6.88 0.32
N ARG A 471 3.90 6.88 1.08
CA ARG A 471 3.16 5.66 1.45
C ARG A 471 2.52 5.00 0.22
N GLU A 472 2.15 5.76 -0.81
CA GLU A 472 1.69 5.18 -2.09
C GLU A 472 2.82 4.41 -2.79
N ALA A 473 4.04 4.94 -2.76
CA ALA A 473 5.21 4.33 -3.37
C ALA A 473 5.62 3.02 -2.66
N VAL A 474 5.46 2.95 -1.33
CA VAL A 474 5.62 1.69 -0.57
C VAL A 474 4.58 0.66 -1.01
N ASN A 475 3.35 1.10 -1.32
CA ASN A 475 2.21 0.25 -1.68
C ASN A 475 2.17 -0.19 -3.15
N ALA A 476 2.77 0.56 -4.06
CA ALA A 476 2.78 0.35 -5.51
C ALA A 476 3.59 -0.85 -6.04
N GLY A 477 3.82 -1.86 -5.20
CA GLY A 477 4.34 -3.18 -5.60
C GLY A 477 3.24 -4.23 -5.76
N GLY A 478 1.96 -3.83 -5.88
CA GLY A 478 0.80 -4.72 -5.88
C GLY A 478 -0.24 -4.34 -6.92
N HIS A 479 -0.99 -5.35 -7.37
CA HIS A 479 -2.01 -5.32 -8.42
C HIS A 479 -3.12 -4.28 -8.20
N SER A 480 -2.91 -3.06 -8.68
CA SER A 480 -3.93 -2.01 -8.81
C SER A 480 -4.21 -1.73 -10.28
N ASP A 481 -5.41 -1.28 -10.59
CA ASP A 481 -5.78 -0.84 -11.96
C ASP A 481 -4.84 0.28 -12.45
N SER A 482 -4.34 1.12 -11.53
CA SER A 482 -3.32 2.13 -11.84
C SER A 482 -1.98 1.58 -12.36
N MET A 483 -1.63 0.33 -12.03
CA MET A 483 -0.43 -0.31 -12.61
C MET A 483 -0.69 -0.86 -14.03
N LEU A 484 -1.94 -1.15 -14.38
CA LEU A 484 -2.33 -1.49 -15.75
C LEU A 484 -2.33 -0.23 -16.62
N ASP A 485 -2.90 0.88 -16.14
CA ASP A 485 -2.83 2.18 -16.82
C ASP A 485 -1.38 2.64 -17.01
N LEU A 486 -0.53 2.41 -16.00
CA LEU A 486 0.89 2.68 -16.10
C LEU A 486 1.58 1.83 -17.18
N ALA A 487 1.19 0.56 -17.32
CA ALA A 487 1.74 -0.31 -18.36
C ALA A 487 1.37 0.18 -19.77
N ASP A 488 0.13 0.65 -19.96
CA ASP A 488 -0.37 1.19 -21.24
C ASP A 488 0.42 2.42 -21.72
N VAL A 489 0.89 3.27 -20.79
CA VAL A 489 1.69 4.46 -21.15
C VAL A 489 3.19 4.18 -21.24
N MET A 490 3.67 3.06 -20.69
CA MET A 490 5.10 2.71 -20.66
C MET A 490 5.57 1.96 -21.89
N VAL A 491 4.73 1.07 -22.44
CA VAL A 491 5.08 0.21 -23.58
C VAL A 491 3.86 -0.01 -24.49
N GLU A 492 4.10 -0.38 -25.74
CA GLU A 492 3.04 -0.67 -26.70
C GLU A 492 2.41 -2.05 -26.46
N SER A 493 1.10 -2.16 -26.73
CA SER A 493 0.35 -3.43 -26.67
C SER A 493 0.46 -4.14 -25.31
N ALA A 494 0.46 -3.36 -24.23
CA ALA A 494 0.45 -3.90 -22.88
C ALA A 494 -0.83 -4.72 -22.64
N VAL A 495 -0.69 -5.90 -22.03
CA VAL A 495 -1.81 -6.79 -21.64
C VAL A 495 -1.76 -7.17 -20.16
N GLY A 496 -0.84 -6.53 -19.42
CA GLY A 496 -0.54 -6.82 -18.03
C GLY A 496 0.92 -6.48 -17.70
N PHE A 497 1.34 -6.82 -16.48
CA PHE A 497 2.71 -6.59 -16.01
C PHE A 497 3.30 -7.85 -15.35
N MET A 498 4.63 -7.98 -15.40
CA MET A 498 5.37 -9.06 -14.76
C MET A 498 6.12 -8.53 -13.52
N PRO A 499 5.69 -8.84 -12.29
CA PRO A 499 6.34 -8.33 -11.09
C PRO A 499 7.67 -9.08 -10.82
N VAL A 500 8.75 -8.32 -10.60
CA VAL A 500 10.05 -8.82 -10.14
C VAL A 500 10.21 -8.52 -8.64
N PRO A 501 10.61 -9.49 -7.79
CA PRO A 501 10.76 -9.25 -6.36
C PRO A 501 11.76 -8.14 -6.04
N MET A 502 11.36 -7.18 -5.20
CA MET A 502 12.24 -6.15 -4.68
C MET A 502 12.62 -6.43 -3.22
N GLY A 503 13.90 -6.28 -2.89
CA GLY A 503 14.41 -6.33 -1.52
C GLY A 503 15.51 -5.30 -1.30
N ILE A 504 16.01 -5.21 -0.06
CA ILE A 504 17.00 -4.19 0.32
C ILE A 504 18.28 -4.87 0.78
N ALA A 505 19.39 -4.57 0.09
CA ALA A 505 20.73 -4.95 0.50
C ALA A 505 21.25 -3.95 1.53
N LYS A 506 21.64 -4.45 2.71
CA LYS A 506 21.92 -3.60 3.88
C LYS A 506 23.41 -3.46 4.16
N GLY A 507 23.82 -2.31 4.68
CA GLY A 507 25.11 -2.14 5.34
C GLY A 507 26.24 -1.67 4.45
N PHE A 508 25.94 -0.89 3.40
CA PHE A 508 26.95 -0.34 2.50
C PHE A 508 27.52 0.95 3.09
N LEU A 509 28.71 0.90 3.68
CA LEU A 509 29.43 2.11 4.07
C LEU A 509 30.21 2.62 2.86
N ILE A 510 29.75 3.69 2.21
CA ILE A 510 30.32 4.28 0.99
C ILE A 510 30.74 5.71 1.32
N ASP A 511 32.02 6.05 1.10
CA ASP A 511 32.60 7.37 1.37
C ASP A 511 32.26 7.89 2.78
N GLY A 512 32.32 6.99 3.77
CA GLY A 512 32.02 7.28 5.19
C GLY A 512 30.52 7.35 5.53
N ARG A 513 29.60 7.18 4.57
CA ARG A 513 28.15 7.24 4.79
C ARG A 513 27.50 5.86 4.62
N LEU A 514 26.56 5.54 5.49
CA LEU A 514 25.86 4.25 5.46
C LEU A 514 24.65 4.31 4.53
N HIS A 515 24.62 3.41 3.55
CA HIS A 515 23.57 3.27 2.56
C HIS A 515 22.92 1.88 2.62
N HIS A 516 21.66 1.85 2.18
CA HIS A 516 20.87 0.65 1.98
C HIS A 516 20.38 0.67 0.54
N LEU A 517 20.65 -0.40 -0.21
CA LEU A 517 20.48 -0.41 -1.66
C LEU A 517 19.28 -1.29 -2.03
N PRO A 518 18.21 -0.74 -2.64
CA PRO A 518 17.09 -1.52 -3.14
C PRO A 518 17.48 -2.29 -4.41
N LEU A 519 17.08 -3.56 -4.50
CA LEU A 519 17.40 -4.46 -5.61
C LEU A 519 16.15 -5.20 -6.06
N SER A 520 15.84 -5.13 -7.36
CA SER A 520 14.80 -5.92 -8.01
C SER A 520 15.44 -7.10 -8.74
N VAL A 521 15.20 -8.32 -8.25
CA VAL A 521 15.84 -9.54 -8.77
C VAL A 521 15.04 -10.80 -8.44
N GLU A 522 14.94 -11.72 -9.39
CA GLU A 522 14.33 -13.03 -9.26
C GLU A 522 15.31 -14.10 -8.73
N GLU A 523 16.61 -13.88 -8.95
CA GLU A 523 17.66 -14.80 -8.55
C GLU A 523 17.84 -14.82 -7.01
N PRO A 524 17.73 -16.01 -6.37
CA PRO A 524 17.98 -16.14 -4.94
C PRO A 524 19.42 -15.77 -4.57
N SER A 525 19.63 -15.46 -3.30
CA SER A 525 20.95 -15.20 -2.70
C SER A 525 21.59 -13.86 -3.10
N VAL A 526 21.25 -13.26 -4.23
CA VAL A 526 21.82 -11.97 -4.71
C VAL A 526 21.80 -10.89 -3.62
N ILE A 527 20.63 -10.57 -3.07
CA ILE A 527 20.47 -9.54 -2.02
C ILE A 527 21.22 -9.92 -0.73
N ALA A 528 21.23 -11.22 -0.40
CA ALA A 528 21.85 -11.74 0.80
C ALA A 528 23.38 -11.70 0.73
N ALA A 529 23.95 -12.04 -0.43
CA ALA A 529 25.37 -12.02 -0.72
C ALA A 529 25.90 -10.57 -0.69
N ALA A 530 25.19 -9.65 -1.34
CA ALA A 530 25.49 -8.21 -1.29
C ALA A 530 25.52 -7.68 0.15
N SER A 531 24.46 -7.95 0.93
CA SER A 531 24.40 -7.51 2.35
C SER A 531 25.51 -8.12 3.22
N TYR A 532 25.87 -9.38 2.95
CA TYR A 532 26.93 -10.08 3.68
C TYR A 532 28.30 -9.46 3.41
N ALA A 533 28.64 -9.25 2.13
CA ALA A 533 29.88 -8.61 1.72
C ALA A 533 29.96 -7.17 2.24
N ALA A 534 28.91 -6.37 2.07
CA ALA A 534 28.83 -5.01 2.55
C ALA A 534 29.09 -4.93 4.07
N GLY A 535 28.51 -5.85 4.85
CA GLY A 535 28.75 -5.90 6.29
C GLY A 535 30.21 -6.21 6.69
N ILE A 536 30.93 -7.03 5.91
CA ILE A 536 32.38 -7.26 6.16
C ILE A 536 33.16 -6.01 5.81
N ILE A 537 32.91 -5.44 4.63
CA ILE A 537 33.62 -4.28 4.11
C ILE A 537 33.41 -3.06 5.01
N ALA A 538 32.18 -2.80 5.46
CA ALA A 538 31.85 -1.71 6.36
C ALA A 538 32.58 -1.77 7.71
N ARG A 539 32.84 -2.97 8.26
CA ARG A 539 33.63 -3.11 9.51
C ARG A 539 35.11 -2.81 9.33
N ASN A 540 35.58 -2.70 8.10
CA ASN A 540 37.00 -2.52 7.75
C ASN A 540 37.26 -1.24 6.95
N GLY A 541 36.38 -0.23 7.07
CA GLY A 541 36.56 1.09 6.45
C GLY A 541 35.58 1.42 5.33
N GLY A 542 34.82 0.44 4.83
CA GLY A 542 33.82 0.68 3.79
C GLY A 542 34.40 0.72 2.38
N PHE A 543 33.68 1.37 1.48
CA PHE A 543 34.05 1.61 0.09
C PHE A 543 34.52 3.04 -0.11
N GLU A 544 35.56 3.20 -0.92
CA GLU A 544 36.00 4.46 -1.49
C GLU A 544 35.52 4.50 -2.94
N THR A 545 34.83 5.57 -3.35
CA THR A 545 34.23 5.66 -4.68
C THR A 545 34.48 6.99 -5.39
N SER A 546 34.44 6.97 -6.72
CA SER A 546 34.49 8.17 -7.57
C SER A 546 33.65 7.96 -8.82
N ALA A 547 33.20 9.04 -9.45
CA ALA A 547 32.51 8.99 -10.74
C ALA A 547 33.00 10.13 -11.64
N ASP A 548 33.11 9.85 -12.93
CA ASP A 548 33.37 10.86 -13.95
C ASP A 548 32.15 11.79 -14.10
N GLU A 549 32.34 12.90 -14.81
CA GLU A 549 31.23 13.75 -15.25
C GLU A 549 30.19 12.95 -16.06
N PRO A 550 28.89 13.31 -16.02
CA PRO A 550 27.84 12.59 -16.72
C PRO A 550 27.83 12.90 -18.23
N LEU A 551 28.93 12.58 -18.91
CA LEU A 551 29.15 12.82 -20.33
C LEU A 551 28.65 11.64 -21.16
N MET A 552 27.85 11.93 -22.17
CA MET A 552 27.35 10.94 -23.11
C MET A 552 27.51 11.44 -24.54
N SER A 553 27.68 10.50 -25.47
CA SER A 553 27.94 10.82 -26.87
C SER A 553 26.80 10.36 -27.78
N ALA A 554 26.56 11.12 -28.85
CA ALA A 554 25.80 10.69 -30.01
C ALA A 554 26.71 10.67 -31.23
N TYR A 555 26.48 9.73 -32.13
CA TYR A 555 27.21 9.62 -33.38
C TYR A 555 26.28 9.92 -34.56
N ILE A 556 26.73 10.82 -35.43
CA ILE A 556 26.14 11.09 -36.74
C ILE A 556 27.06 10.49 -37.79
N TYR A 557 26.51 9.63 -38.64
CA TYR A 557 27.23 8.97 -39.72
C TYR A 557 26.76 9.53 -41.06
N LEU A 558 27.70 10.00 -41.86
CA LEU A 558 27.47 10.65 -43.15
C LEU A 558 28.18 9.86 -44.25
N ASP A 559 27.44 9.54 -45.30
CA ASP A 559 28.01 9.09 -46.56
C ASP A 559 28.36 10.31 -47.41
N ILE A 560 29.66 10.57 -47.56
CA ILE A 560 30.19 11.67 -48.39
C ILE A 560 30.67 11.16 -49.77
N SER A 561 30.31 9.94 -50.15
CA SER A 561 30.65 9.40 -51.46
C SER A 561 29.92 10.18 -52.56
N SER A 562 30.62 10.35 -53.68
CA SER A 562 30.06 11.06 -54.84
C SER A 562 29.36 10.06 -55.76
N ARG A 563 28.49 10.53 -56.66
CA ARG A 563 27.95 9.70 -57.76
C ARG A 563 29.05 9.05 -58.63
N SER A 564 30.27 9.59 -58.57
CA SER A 564 31.46 9.13 -59.29
C SER A 564 32.33 8.11 -58.54
N GLY A 565 31.97 7.71 -57.31
CA GLY A 565 32.69 6.72 -56.50
C GLY A 565 33.20 7.27 -55.17
N ASP A 566 34.14 6.53 -54.55
CA ASP A 566 34.70 6.82 -53.23
C ASP A 566 35.24 8.26 -53.09
N PRO A 567 35.08 8.88 -51.91
CA PRO A 567 35.59 10.22 -51.67
C PRO A 567 37.12 10.27 -51.72
N SER A 568 37.67 11.32 -52.33
CA SER A 568 39.13 11.52 -52.36
C SER A 568 39.67 11.88 -50.96
N PRO A 569 40.97 11.63 -50.68
CA PRO A 569 41.60 12.08 -49.43
C PRO A 569 41.42 13.58 -49.16
N GLU A 570 41.39 14.41 -50.20
CA GLU A 570 41.12 15.85 -50.10
C GLU A 570 39.68 16.12 -49.65
N ALA A 571 38.69 15.41 -50.20
CA ALA A 571 37.29 15.54 -49.82
C ALA A 571 37.07 15.14 -48.34
N ILE A 572 37.69 14.04 -47.90
CA ILE A 572 37.65 13.61 -46.50
C ILE A 572 38.25 14.69 -45.58
N ARG A 573 39.45 15.20 -45.91
CA ARG A 573 40.09 16.28 -45.13
C ARG A 573 39.24 17.55 -45.10
N SER A 574 38.61 17.89 -46.22
CA SER A 574 37.71 19.05 -46.30
C SER A 574 36.50 18.88 -45.39
N ALA A 575 35.81 17.73 -45.44
CA ALA A 575 34.64 17.46 -44.63
C ALA A 575 34.96 17.47 -43.12
N LEU A 576 36.07 16.85 -42.71
CA LEU A 576 36.55 16.90 -41.32
C LEU A 576 36.82 18.34 -40.85
N LYS A 577 37.42 19.16 -41.72
CA LYS A 577 37.70 20.57 -41.43
C LYS A 577 36.43 21.40 -41.36
N SER A 578 35.46 21.18 -42.26
CA SER A 578 34.16 21.88 -42.26
C SER A 578 33.42 21.74 -40.94
N VAL A 579 33.36 20.53 -40.36
CA VAL A 579 32.69 20.31 -39.06
C VAL A 579 33.33 21.15 -37.95
N LYS A 580 34.65 21.32 -37.98
CA LYS A 580 35.38 22.13 -37.00
C LYS A 580 35.22 23.63 -37.25
N ASP A 581 35.30 24.07 -38.50
CA ASP A 581 35.19 25.48 -38.87
C ASP A 581 33.77 26.02 -38.58
N GLU A 582 32.75 25.18 -38.72
CA GLU A 582 31.33 25.50 -38.53
C GLU A 582 30.80 25.13 -37.13
N GLU A 583 31.67 24.75 -36.19
CA GLU A 583 31.29 24.29 -34.84
C GLU A 583 30.42 25.32 -34.11
N GLN A 584 30.66 26.62 -34.31
CA GLN A 584 29.85 27.67 -33.69
C GLN A 584 28.42 27.70 -34.23
N ARG A 585 28.22 27.59 -35.55
CA ARG A 585 26.87 27.54 -36.16
C ARG A 585 26.11 26.30 -35.70
N LEU A 586 26.80 25.17 -35.57
CA LEU A 586 26.23 23.93 -35.02
C LEU A 586 25.83 24.10 -33.54
N LYS A 587 26.64 24.78 -32.72
CA LYS A 587 26.27 25.12 -31.33
C LYS A 587 25.05 26.04 -31.25
N ASP A 588 24.96 27.02 -32.14
CA ASP A 588 23.83 27.95 -32.18
C ASP A 588 22.52 27.21 -32.48
N LEU A 589 22.54 26.21 -33.37
CA LEU A 589 21.40 25.32 -33.64
C LEU A 589 21.04 24.44 -32.43
N LEU A 590 22.03 23.99 -31.66
CA LEU A 590 21.80 23.20 -30.45
C LEU A 590 21.28 24.03 -29.28
N SER A 591 21.55 25.34 -29.24
CA SER A 591 21.25 26.19 -28.09
C SER A 591 19.77 26.12 -27.64
N PRO A 592 18.76 26.23 -28.53
CA PRO A 592 17.35 26.08 -28.15
C PRO A 592 17.00 24.68 -27.62
N VAL A 593 17.59 23.64 -28.21
CA VAL A 593 17.35 22.24 -27.81
C VAL A 593 17.94 21.96 -26.42
N LEU A 594 19.11 22.54 -26.12
CA LEU A 594 19.85 22.31 -24.90
C LEU A 594 19.54 23.31 -23.79
N GLU A 595 18.68 24.32 -24.00
CA GLU A 595 18.45 25.43 -23.08
C GLU A 595 18.16 24.97 -21.63
N SER A 596 17.21 24.04 -21.47
CA SER A 596 16.84 23.48 -20.16
C SER A 596 17.99 22.73 -19.48
N MET A 597 18.86 22.11 -20.27
CA MET A 597 20.02 21.36 -19.76
C MET A 597 21.16 22.30 -19.37
N THR A 598 21.43 23.31 -20.20
CA THR A 598 22.40 24.39 -19.94
C THR A 598 22.04 25.16 -18.68
N ARG A 599 20.74 25.45 -18.44
CA ARG A 599 20.27 26.11 -17.21
C ARG A 599 20.59 25.31 -15.93
N ARG A 600 20.74 23.99 -16.05
CA ARG A 600 21.14 23.07 -14.96
C ARG A 600 22.66 22.81 -14.92
N GLY A 601 23.43 23.57 -15.72
CA GLY A 601 24.89 23.49 -15.84
C GLY A 601 25.40 22.45 -16.85
N GLY A 602 24.51 21.69 -17.49
CA GLY A 602 24.87 20.66 -18.48
C GLY A 602 25.11 21.21 -19.87
N GLY A 603 24.77 20.42 -20.88
CA GLY A 603 24.71 20.84 -22.29
C GLY A 603 25.97 20.46 -23.07
N TYR A 604 26.24 21.21 -24.13
CA TYR A 604 27.34 20.93 -25.07
C TYR A 604 28.70 20.85 -24.39
N ARG A 605 29.55 19.89 -24.82
CA ARG A 605 30.95 19.78 -24.38
C ARG A 605 31.92 19.75 -25.53
N SER A 606 31.75 18.85 -26.49
CA SER A 606 32.63 18.78 -27.66
C SER A 606 31.92 18.16 -28.86
N MET A 607 32.52 18.39 -30.02
CA MET A 607 32.13 17.77 -31.28
C MET A 607 33.38 17.42 -32.07
N GLU A 608 33.51 16.16 -32.44
CA GLU A 608 34.72 15.62 -33.07
C GLU A 608 34.34 14.83 -34.32
N ALA A 609 34.98 15.14 -35.44
CA ALA A 609 34.78 14.40 -36.68
C ALA A 609 35.95 13.44 -36.92
N SER A 610 35.64 12.24 -37.39
CA SER A 610 36.61 11.17 -37.68
C SER A 610 36.17 10.39 -38.92
N TRP A 611 37.14 9.85 -39.65
CA TRP A 611 36.89 9.01 -40.82
C TRP A 611 37.00 7.53 -40.43
N LEU A 612 36.02 6.73 -40.85
CA LEU A 612 36.02 5.28 -40.68
C LEU A 612 36.50 4.61 -41.97
N GLU A 613 37.71 4.06 -41.95
CA GLU A 613 38.36 3.54 -43.15
C GLU A 613 37.64 2.32 -43.75
N GLU A 614 37.19 1.39 -42.91
CA GLU A 614 36.58 0.13 -43.38
C GLU A 614 35.20 0.36 -43.99
N SER A 615 34.35 1.15 -43.33
CA SER A 615 33.00 1.47 -43.81
C SER A 615 32.98 2.64 -44.80
N ARG A 616 34.10 3.36 -44.93
CA ARG A 616 34.24 4.58 -45.74
C ARG A 616 33.18 5.63 -45.40
N THR A 617 33.06 5.93 -44.11
CA THR A 617 32.01 6.79 -43.58
C THR A 617 32.60 7.90 -42.74
N LEU A 618 32.06 9.11 -42.88
CA LEU A 618 32.37 10.21 -41.97
C LEU A 618 31.54 10.05 -40.70
N ARG A 619 32.20 10.06 -39.55
CA ARG A 619 31.56 9.97 -38.23
C ARG A 619 31.79 11.25 -37.44
N VAL A 620 30.72 11.89 -37.02
CA VAL A 620 30.74 13.04 -36.09
C VAL A 620 30.26 12.57 -34.72
N GLU A 621 31.06 12.77 -33.69
CA GLU A 621 30.73 12.54 -32.30
C GLU A 621 30.31 13.84 -31.63
N LEU A 622 29.07 13.92 -31.16
CA LEU A 622 28.57 15.01 -30.31
C LEU A 622 28.58 14.55 -28.85
N THR A 623 29.35 15.22 -27.99
CA THR A 623 29.41 14.94 -26.55
C THR A 623 28.61 15.99 -25.76
N LEU A 624 27.67 15.52 -24.94
CA LEU A 624 26.85 16.35 -24.05
C LEU A 624 27.04 15.93 -22.59
N ASP A 625 27.00 16.91 -21.68
CA ASP A 625 26.78 16.69 -20.26
C ASP A 625 25.28 16.63 -19.99
N VAL A 626 24.80 15.43 -19.66
CA VAL A 626 23.37 15.12 -19.53
C VAL A 626 22.85 15.21 -18.09
N ARG A 627 23.69 15.68 -17.16
CA ARG A 627 23.33 15.85 -15.73
C ARG A 627 22.73 14.56 -15.15
N ASP A 628 21.56 14.66 -14.52
CA ASP A 628 20.89 13.55 -13.86
C ASP A 628 20.15 12.58 -14.79
N ALA A 629 20.11 12.85 -16.10
CA ALA A 629 19.48 11.96 -17.05
C ALA A 629 20.46 10.87 -17.55
N MET A 630 19.90 9.77 -18.06
CA MET A 630 20.66 8.84 -18.91
C MET A 630 21.10 9.55 -20.20
N GLY A 631 20.22 10.35 -20.81
CA GLY A 631 20.54 11.24 -21.92
C GLY A 631 20.11 10.79 -23.32
N ALA A 632 19.51 9.61 -23.47
CA ALA A 632 19.17 9.05 -24.79
C ALA A 632 18.32 9.99 -25.67
N ASN A 633 17.18 10.44 -25.17
CA ASN A 633 16.26 11.28 -25.95
C ASN A 633 16.90 12.61 -26.36
N ILE A 634 17.56 13.30 -25.42
CA ILE A 634 18.17 14.60 -25.70
C ILE A 634 19.35 14.49 -26.69
N LEU A 635 20.14 13.43 -26.60
CA LEU A 635 21.24 13.15 -27.53
C LEU A 635 20.73 12.88 -28.93
N ASN A 636 19.69 12.07 -29.07
CA ASN A 636 19.08 11.78 -30.36
C ASN A 636 18.47 13.05 -30.96
N THR A 637 17.70 13.83 -30.18
CA THR A 637 17.15 15.11 -30.64
C THR A 637 18.24 16.08 -31.06
N ALA A 638 19.31 16.21 -30.27
CA ALA A 638 20.43 17.10 -30.58
C ALA A 638 21.17 16.68 -31.85
N ALA A 639 21.45 15.38 -32.01
CA ALA A 639 22.11 14.84 -33.19
C ALA A 639 21.25 15.01 -34.46
N GLU A 640 19.94 14.76 -34.36
CA GLU A 640 19.00 15.02 -35.45
C GLU A 640 18.91 16.50 -35.82
N THR A 641 18.93 17.40 -34.84
CA THR A 641 18.83 18.85 -35.07
C THR A 641 19.99 19.40 -35.88
N ILE A 642 21.22 18.93 -35.63
CA ILE A 642 22.41 19.42 -36.34
C ILE A 642 22.67 18.70 -37.66
N SER A 643 22.02 17.56 -37.90
CA SER A 643 22.28 16.74 -39.07
C SER A 643 22.11 17.47 -40.42
N PRO A 644 21.07 18.29 -40.65
CA PRO A 644 20.91 19.00 -41.92
C PRO A 644 22.08 19.96 -42.22
N LEU A 645 22.61 20.65 -41.20
CA LEU A 645 23.78 21.51 -41.39
C LEU A 645 25.04 20.68 -41.63
N LEU A 646 25.18 19.51 -40.99
CA LEU A 646 26.28 18.60 -41.25
C LEU A 646 26.24 18.07 -42.70
N GLU A 647 25.07 17.73 -43.23
CA GLU A 647 24.89 17.33 -44.64
C GLU A 647 25.30 18.48 -45.58
N GLU A 648 24.87 19.72 -45.30
CA GLU A 648 25.23 20.91 -46.07
C GLU A 648 26.75 21.15 -46.12
N ILE A 649 27.42 21.18 -44.96
CA ILE A 649 28.83 21.59 -44.88
C ILE A 649 29.81 20.48 -45.29
N THR A 650 29.37 19.22 -45.26
CA THR A 650 30.18 18.06 -45.67
C THR A 650 29.88 17.60 -47.08
N GLY A 651 28.72 17.97 -47.64
CA GLY A 651 28.22 17.48 -48.92
C GLY A 651 27.79 16.01 -48.89
N GLY A 652 27.65 15.41 -47.70
CA GLY A 652 27.22 14.03 -47.51
C GLY A 652 25.76 13.89 -47.12
N GLU A 653 25.27 12.65 -47.17
CA GLU A 653 23.93 12.25 -46.75
C GLU A 653 23.98 11.57 -45.37
N LYS A 654 23.09 11.96 -44.46
CA LYS A 654 22.98 11.34 -43.13
C LYS A 654 22.44 9.91 -43.27
N LEU A 655 23.26 8.96 -42.86
CA LEU A 655 22.85 7.56 -42.73
C LEU A 655 22.10 7.31 -41.42
N MET A 656 22.64 7.80 -40.31
CA MET A 656 22.01 7.69 -38.99
C MET A 656 22.55 8.73 -38.00
N ALA A 657 21.72 9.10 -37.04
CA ALA A 657 22.07 9.93 -35.89
C ALA A 657 21.50 9.27 -34.61
N ILE A 658 22.38 8.79 -33.74
CA ILE A 658 21.95 7.96 -32.59
C ILE A 658 22.92 8.07 -31.42
N LEU A 659 22.42 7.98 -30.19
CA LEU A 659 23.27 7.88 -29.01
C LEU A 659 24.24 6.67 -29.07
N SER A 660 25.36 6.79 -28.37
CA SER A 660 26.23 5.66 -28.04
C SER A 660 25.91 5.12 -26.66
N ASN A 661 25.68 3.80 -26.57
CA ASN A 661 25.67 3.11 -25.27
C ASN A 661 27.09 2.82 -24.76
N ASP A 662 28.13 3.01 -25.58
CA ASP A 662 29.52 2.91 -25.15
C ASP A 662 29.90 4.14 -24.31
N ALA A 663 29.45 4.16 -23.06
CA ALA A 663 29.51 5.30 -22.14
C ALA A 663 30.88 5.45 -21.45
N VAL A 664 31.98 5.26 -22.19
CA VAL A 664 33.36 5.27 -21.65
C VAL A 664 33.75 6.58 -20.95
N LYS A 665 33.08 7.69 -21.29
CA LYS A 665 33.29 9.01 -20.66
C LYS A 665 32.52 9.19 -19.35
N ARG A 666 31.71 8.21 -18.93
CA ARG A 666 30.85 8.23 -17.75
C ARG A 666 31.06 6.99 -16.89
N ARG A 667 32.25 6.86 -16.32
CA ARG A 667 32.63 5.72 -15.48
C ARG A 667 32.36 5.99 -14.01
N ALA A 668 32.16 4.93 -13.25
CA ALA A 668 32.26 4.98 -11.80
C ALA A 668 33.24 3.92 -11.29
N LYS A 669 33.86 4.22 -10.16
CA LYS A 669 34.88 3.41 -9.52
C LYS A 669 34.50 3.11 -8.08
N ALA A 670 34.83 1.92 -7.62
CA ALA A 670 34.72 1.52 -6.23
C ALA A 670 35.94 0.72 -5.80
N ARG A 671 36.35 0.91 -4.55
CA ARG A 671 37.49 0.23 -3.93
C ARG A 671 37.17 -0.13 -2.49
N PHE A 672 37.71 -1.25 -1.99
CA PHE A 672 37.79 -1.55 -0.56
C PHE A 672 39.14 -2.17 -0.21
N ALA A 673 39.50 -2.16 1.08
CA ALA A 673 40.64 -2.90 1.63
C ALA A 673 40.25 -3.63 2.92
N ILE A 674 40.48 -4.94 3.01
CA ILE A 674 40.15 -5.76 4.20
C ILE A 674 41.42 -6.42 4.74
N PRO A 675 41.77 -6.26 6.04
CA PRO A 675 42.89 -6.96 6.64
C PRO A 675 42.65 -8.47 6.71
N PHE A 676 43.70 -9.28 6.61
CA PHE A 676 43.59 -10.74 6.66
C PHE A 676 42.88 -11.24 7.91
N THR A 677 43.06 -10.58 9.05
CA THR A 677 42.38 -10.94 10.32
C THR A 677 40.86 -10.97 10.21
N ALA A 678 40.27 -10.18 9.31
CA ALA A 678 38.82 -10.12 9.07
C ALA A 678 38.32 -11.09 7.98
N LEU A 679 39.21 -11.83 7.30
CA LEU A 679 38.89 -12.77 6.21
C LEU A 679 38.85 -14.24 6.65
N SER A 680 39.41 -14.59 7.81
CA SER A 680 39.50 -15.98 8.28
C SER A 680 38.14 -16.68 8.29
N ARG A 681 38.02 -17.82 7.58
CA ARG A 681 36.74 -18.50 7.38
C ARG A 681 36.90 -20.01 7.20
N GLY A 682 36.15 -20.77 8.00
CA GLY A 682 36.18 -22.22 7.97
C GLY A 682 37.58 -22.75 8.32
N LYS A 683 38.14 -23.58 7.44
CA LYS A 683 39.48 -24.16 7.59
C LYS A 683 40.63 -23.29 7.07
N TYR A 684 40.34 -22.17 6.41
CA TYR A 684 41.36 -21.31 5.81
C TYR A 684 41.67 -20.10 6.69
N SER A 685 42.95 -19.83 6.90
CA SER A 685 43.39 -18.54 7.46
C SER A 685 43.03 -17.40 6.51
N GLY A 686 42.95 -16.17 7.04
CA GLY A 686 42.62 -15.01 6.22
C GLY A 686 43.61 -14.72 5.09
N ARG A 687 44.91 -15.01 5.30
CA ARG A 687 45.95 -14.90 4.27
C ARG A 687 45.74 -15.91 3.16
N GLU A 688 45.54 -17.19 3.50
CA GLU A 688 45.28 -18.24 2.52
C GLU A 688 44.00 -17.96 1.73
N LEU A 689 42.95 -17.44 2.37
CA LEU A 689 41.73 -17.07 1.67
C LEU A 689 41.96 -15.90 0.70
N ALA A 690 42.73 -14.89 1.10
CA ALA A 690 43.08 -13.76 0.24
C ALA A 690 43.91 -14.21 -0.98
N GLU A 691 44.93 -15.05 -0.78
CA GLU A 691 45.75 -15.62 -1.86
C GLU A 691 44.87 -16.42 -2.84
N ARG A 692 43.93 -17.20 -2.33
CA ARG A 692 42.96 -17.94 -3.17
C ARG A 692 42.03 -17.03 -3.94
N ILE A 693 41.55 -15.93 -3.35
CA ILE A 693 40.71 -14.94 -4.03
C ILE A 693 41.49 -14.29 -5.17
N VAL A 694 42.73 -13.84 -4.92
CA VAL A 694 43.60 -13.27 -5.97
C VAL A 694 43.81 -14.29 -7.08
N LYS A 695 44.08 -15.56 -6.76
CA LYS A 695 44.28 -16.59 -7.77
C LYS A 695 43.03 -16.84 -8.62
N LEU A 696 41.84 -16.85 -8.02
CA LEU A 696 40.58 -16.98 -8.75
C LEU A 696 40.29 -15.77 -9.63
N TYR A 697 40.70 -14.58 -9.22
CA TYR A 697 40.63 -13.37 -10.03
C TYR A 697 41.57 -13.47 -11.24
N GLU A 698 42.83 -13.86 -11.06
CA GLU A 698 43.78 -14.05 -12.16
C GLU A 698 43.22 -15.00 -13.23
N ILE A 699 42.62 -16.12 -12.80
CA ILE A 699 41.95 -17.06 -13.70
C ILE A 699 40.81 -16.37 -14.47
N ALA A 700 40.00 -15.53 -13.79
CA ALA A 700 38.93 -14.78 -14.44
C ALA A 700 39.44 -13.68 -15.38
N ASP A 701 40.63 -13.12 -15.17
CA ASP A 701 41.24 -12.14 -16.08
C ASP A 701 41.94 -12.79 -17.28
N GLU A 702 42.36 -14.05 -17.12
CA GLU A 702 43.04 -14.83 -18.16
C GLU A 702 42.07 -15.59 -19.07
N ASP A 703 41.10 -16.32 -18.50
CA ASP A 703 40.13 -17.16 -19.23
C ASP A 703 38.80 -16.42 -19.47
N PRO A 704 38.46 -16.09 -20.73
CA PRO A 704 37.19 -15.45 -21.07
C PRO A 704 35.96 -16.20 -20.56
N SER A 705 35.99 -17.53 -20.51
CA SER A 705 34.87 -18.36 -20.06
C SER A 705 34.57 -18.09 -18.58
N ARG A 706 35.62 -18.00 -17.76
CA ARG A 706 35.49 -17.61 -16.36
C ARG A 706 35.14 -16.14 -16.20
N ALA A 707 35.74 -15.26 -17.01
CA ALA A 707 35.45 -13.83 -17.02
C ALA A 707 33.96 -13.53 -17.20
N VAL A 708 33.28 -14.24 -18.12
CA VAL A 708 31.83 -14.10 -18.36
C VAL A 708 31.05 -14.35 -17.07
N THR A 709 31.34 -15.45 -16.39
CA THR A 709 30.64 -15.81 -15.14
C THR A 709 31.01 -14.86 -13.99
N HIS A 710 32.26 -14.39 -13.95
CA HIS A 710 32.74 -13.42 -12.96
C HIS A 710 32.03 -12.07 -13.09
N ASN A 711 31.92 -11.57 -14.32
CA ASN A 711 31.24 -10.32 -14.63
C ASN A 711 29.72 -10.44 -14.47
N LYS A 712 29.11 -11.59 -14.83
CA LYS A 712 27.70 -11.86 -14.51
C LYS A 712 27.42 -11.69 -13.01
N GLY A 713 28.35 -12.15 -12.16
CA GLY A 713 28.26 -11.96 -10.71
C GLY A 713 28.30 -10.48 -10.27
N ILE A 714 29.03 -9.62 -10.97
CA ILE A 714 29.02 -8.15 -10.76
C ILE A 714 27.65 -7.59 -11.16
N MET A 715 27.18 -7.97 -12.34
CA MET A 715 25.93 -7.44 -12.92
C MET A 715 24.68 -7.89 -12.19
N ASN A 716 24.71 -9.05 -11.52
CA ASN A 716 23.69 -9.44 -10.54
C ASN A 716 23.42 -8.37 -9.46
N GLY A 717 24.41 -7.54 -9.11
CA GLY A 717 24.20 -6.39 -8.24
C GLY A 717 23.71 -5.19 -9.04
N ILE A 718 24.51 -4.77 -10.02
CA ILE A 718 24.32 -3.52 -10.77
C ILE A 718 22.97 -3.49 -11.50
N SER A 719 22.66 -4.52 -12.28
CA SER A 719 21.43 -4.61 -13.07
C SER A 719 20.18 -4.67 -12.18
N SER A 720 20.29 -5.27 -10.98
CA SER A 720 19.19 -5.30 -10.02
C SER A 720 18.91 -3.95 -9.36
N LEU A 721 19.95 -3.13 -9.14
CA LEU A 721 19.78 -1.75 -8.69
C LEU A 721 19.20 -0.89 -9.81
N ALA A 722 19.75 -1.01 -11.03
CA ALA A 722 19.25 -0.29 -12.20
C ALA A 722 17.76 -0.60 -12.44
N LEU A 723 17.36 -1.88 -12.35
CA LEU A 723 15.95 -2.26 -12.48
C LEU A 723 15.08 -1.70 -11.34
N ALA A 724 15.59 -1.68 -10.10
CA ALA A 724 14.86 -1.13 -8.95
C ALA A 724 14.60 0.38 -9.11
N THR A 725 15.51 1.10 -9.76
CA THR A 725 15.40 2.54 -10.04
C THR A 725 14.88 2.83 -11.46
N ALA A 726 14.25 1.86 -12.13
CA ALA A 726 13.71 1.98 -13.49
C ALA A 726 14.69 2.53 -14.56
N ASN A 727 15.98 2.27 -14.38
CA ASN A 727 17.03 2.54 -15.36
C ASN A 727 17.11 1.43 -16.41
N ASP A 728 17.64 1.75 -17.59
CA ASP A 728 17.81 0.78 -18.67
C ASP A 728 18.93 -0.22 -18.36
N THR A 729 18.54 -1.45 -18.04
CA THR A 729 19.48 -2.53 -17.73
C THR A 729 20.28 -2.97 -18.97
N ARG A 730 19.70 -2.91 -20.18
CA ARG A 730 20.37 -3.35 -21.41
C ARG A 730 21.49 -2.41 -21.77
N ALA A 731 21.27 -1.10 -21.67
CA ALA A 731 22.31 -0.10 -21.90
C ALA A 731 23.48 -0.27 -20.93
N THR A 732 23.16 -0.51 -19.65
CA THR A 732 24.16 -0.73 -18.59
C THR A 732 24.99 -2.01 -18.84
N GLU A 733 24.33 -3.12 -19.16
CA GLU A 733 24.99 -4.41 -19.49
C GLU A 733 25.86 -4.30 -20.74
N ALA A 734 25.36 -3.68 -21.80
CA ALA A 734 26.10 -3.50 -23.05
C ALA A 734 27.41 -2.73 -22.82
N ALA A 735 27.33 -1.60 -22.10
CA ALA A 735 28.50 -0.77 -21.79
C ALA A 735 29.51 -1.51 -20.91
N ALA A 736 29.03 -2.21 -19.86
CA ALA A 736 29.89 -2.98 -18.97
C ALA A 736 30.62 -4.11 -19.71
N HIS A 737 29.92 -4.87 -20.54
CA HIS A 737 30.51 -5.98 -21.28
C HIS A 737 31.42 -5.52 -22.43
N ALA A 738 31.12 -4.40 -23.09
CA ALA A 738 32.03 -3.77 -24.04
C ALA A 738 33.33 -3.31 -23.34
N TRP A 739 33.21 -2.68 -22.17
CA TRP A 739 34.35 -2.26 -21.37
C TRP A 739 35.23 -3.44 -20.92
N ALA A 740 34.63 -4.59 -20.59
CA ALA A 740 35.37 -5.81 -20.28
C ALA A 740 36.23 -6.31 -21.45
N ALA A 741 35.86 -5.97 -22.70
CA ALA A 741 36.58 -6.36 -23.91
C ALA A 741 37.54 -5.28 -24.45
N ARG A 742 37.64 -4.11 -23.82
CA ARG A 742 38.41 -2.94 -24.30
C ARG A 742 39.89 -3.20 -24.62
N SER A 743 40.47 -4.27 -24.08
CA SER A 743 41.87 -4.67 -24.33
C SER A 743 42.05 -5.56 -25.57
N GLY A 744 40.98 -5.82 -26.32
CA GLY A 744 40.95 -6.81 -27.42
C GLY A 744 40.66 -8.24 -26.94
N ARG A 745 40.64 -8.49 -25.63
CA ARG A 745 40.18 -9.74 -25.01
C ARG A 745 39.16 -9.42 -23.93
N TYR A 746 38.12 -10.24 -23.83
CA TYR A 746 37.11 -10.14 -22.77
C TYR A 746 37.69 -10.62 -21.43
N ARG A 747 37.70 -9.73 -20.43
CA ARG A 747 38.41 -9.88 -19.15
C ARG A 747 37.51 -9.58 -17.93
N SER A 748 38.06 -9.74 -16.73
CA SER A 748 37.39 -9.35 -15.49
C SER A 748 37.19 -7.83 -15.44
N LEU A 749 36.01 -7.40 -14.97
CA LEU A 749 35.73 -5.99 -14.66
C LEU A 749 36.36 -5.54 -13.34
N SER A 750 36.53 -6.46 -12.39
CA SER A 750 37.13 -6.18 -11.09
C SER A 750 38.57 -6.68 -10.99
N VAL A 751 39.33 -6.10 -10.08
CA VAL A 751 40.72 -6.47 -9.78
C VAL A 751 40.81 -6.81 -8.30
N PHE A 752 41.49 -7.91 -7.96
CA PHE A 752 41.86 -8.24 -6.59
C PHE A 752 43.37 -8.36 -6.45
N ARG A 753 43.93 -7.77 -5.41
CA ARG A 753 45.35 -7.86 -5.09
C ARG A 753 45.59 -7.83 -3.60
N ILE A 754 46.81 -8.21 -3.20
CA ILE A 754 47.27 -8.10 -1.82
C ILE A 754 48.15 -6.85 -1.73
N GLU A 755 47.83 -5.96 -0.78
CA GLU A 755 48.64 -4.80 -0.41
C GLU A 755 48.97 -4.91 1.08
N GLY A 756 50.23 -5.23 1.40
CA GLY A 756 50.66 -5.48 2.79
C GLY A 756 49.91 -6.66 3.41
N ASP A 757 49.19 -6.41 4.49
CA ASP A 757 48.37 -7.39 5.23
C ASP A 757 46.88 -7.37 4.84
N ARG A 758 46.55 -6.78 3.68
CA ARG A 758 45.17 -6.54 3.24
C ARG A 758 44.88 -7.14 1.86
N LEU A 759 43.66 -7.61 1.69
CA LEU A 759 43.06 -7.86 0.38
C LEU A 759 42.39 -6.58 -0.10
N VAL A 760 42.76 -6.13 -1.30
CA VAL A 760 42.19 -4.95 -1.96
C VAL A 760 41.38 -5.41 -3.16
N GLY A 761 40.15 -4.92 -3.24
CA GLY A 761 39.25 -5.13 -4.38
C GLY A 761 38.92 -3.79 -5.04
N GLU A 762 38.94 -3.76 -6.37
CA GLU A 762 38.63 -2.57 -7.18
C GLU A 762 37.69 -2.93 -8.33
N LEU A 763 36.82 -1.99 -8.71
CA LEU A 763 35.93 -2.08 -9.86
C LEU A 763 35.85 -0.72 -10.54
N GLU A 764 36.03 -0.68 -11.86
CA GLU A 764 35.84 0.50 -12.71
C GLU A 764 35.12 0.10 -13.99
N LEU A 765 33.97 0.74 -14.26
CA LEU A 765 33.19 0.49 -15.47
C LEU A 765 32.27 1.67 -15.85
N PRO A 766 31.89 1.80 -17.13
CA PRO A 766 30.85 2.72 -17.58
C PRO A 766 29.51 2.46 -16.88
N LEU A 767 28.91 3.51 -16.30
CA LEU A 767 27.61 3.44 -15.63
C LEU A 767 26.79 4.69 -15.94
N ALA A 768 26.05 4.64 -17.05
CA ALA A 768 25.16 5.71 -17.51
C ALA A 768 23.78 5.65 -16.83
N LEU A 769 23.76 5.63 -15.50
CA LEU A 769 22.53 5.68 -14.71
C LEU A 769 22.01 7.12 -14.61
N GLY A 770 20.69 7.26 -14.55
CA GLY A 770 19.99 8.52 -14.29
C GLY A 770 19.09 8.43 -13.06
N THR A 771 18.70 9.59 -12.55
CA THR A 771 17.70 9.78 -11.48
C THR A 771 16.48 10.56 -11.95
N VAL A 772 16.47 11.00 -13.23
CA VAL A 772 15.33 11.61 -13.92
C VAL A 772 15.17 11.05 -15.34
N GLY A 773 13.96 11.20 -15.88
CA GLY A 773 13.62 10.81 -17.26
C GLY A 773 13.19 9.37 -17.42
N GLY A 774 12.51 9.07 -18.53
CA GLY A 774 11.91 7.76 -18.78
C GLY A 774 10.96 7.33 -17.66
N GLY A 775 10.91 6.03 -17.37
CA GLY A 775 10.08 5.48 -16.27
C GLY A 775 10.48 5.95 -14.87
N ILE A 776 11.67 6.55 -14.69
CA ILE A 776 12.20 6.93 -13.37
C ILE A 776 11.33 8.00 -12.70
N SER A 777 10.83 8.97 -13.48
CA SER A 777 10.11 10.13 -12.92
C SER A 777 8.70 9.81 -12.45
N PHE A 778 8.09 8.74 -12.95
CA PHE A 778 6.68 8.45 -12.70
C PHE A 778 6.41 7.04 -12.19
N HIS A 779 7.31 6.06 -12.36
CA HIS A 779 7.11 4.71 -11.83
C HIS A 779 7.18 4.73 -10.29
N PRO A 780 6.10 4.39 -9.56
CA PRO A 780 6.06 4.52 -8.10
C PRO A 780 7.15 3.71 -7.38
N ALA A 781 7.41 2.46 -7.80
CA ALA A 781 8.46 1.64 -7.20
C ALA A 781 9.89 2.22 -7.42
N ALA A 782 10.12 2.95 -8.52
CA ALA A 782 11.39 3.61 -8.78
C ALA A 782 11.58 4.84 -7.88
N ARG A 783 10.51 5.62 -7.66
CA ARG A 783 10.49 6.72 -6.69
C ARG A 783 10.80 6.21 -5.28
N PHE A 784 10.12 5.12 -4.86
CA PHE A 784 10.41 4.44 -3.60
C PHE A 784 11.88 3.99 -3.47
N ALA A 785 12.45 3.42 -4.54
CA ALA A 785 13.85 3.01 -4.55
C ALA A 785 14.80 4.21 -4.41
N LEU A 786 14.55 5.31 -5.11
CA LEU A 786 15.34 6.55 -4.98
C LEU A 786 15.20 7.19 -3.59
N ASP A 787 14.03 7.12 -2.96
CA ASP A 787 13.84 7.61 -1.59
C ASP A 787 14.65 6.79 -0.58
N ILE A 788 14.67 5.45 -0.71
CA ILE A 788 15.53 4.58 0.11
C ILE A 788 17.00 4.96 -0.03
N LEU A 789 17.43 5.34 -1.24
CA LEU A 789 18.79 5.76 -1.53
C LEU A 789 19.13 7.17 -1.01
N GLY A 790 18.14 7.93 -0.56
CA GLY A 790 18.29 9.32 -0.13
C GLY A 790 18.35 10.32 -1.28
N LYS A 791 17.65 10.04 -2.39
CA LYS A 791 17.55 10.88 -3.59
C LYS A 791 18.91 11.33 -4.14
N PRO A 792 19.80 10.38 -4.52
CA PRO A 792 21.11 10.71 -5.07
C PRO A 792 21.01 11.46 -6.40
N ASP A 793 22.06 12.18 -6.77
CA ASP A 793 22.29 12.58 -8.16
C ASP A 793 22.78 11.38 -9.00
N ALA A 794 22.80 11.52 -10.32
CA ALA A 794 23.22 10.42 -11.20
C ALA A 794 24.65 9.91 -10.92
N PRO A 795 25.68 10.77 -10.73
CA PRO A 795 27.01 10.31 -10.33
C PRO A 795 27.01 9.51 -9.02
N ALA A 796 26.27 9.94 -8.00
CA ALA A 796 26.17 9.22 -6.73
C ALA A 796 25.49 7.87 -6.89
N LEU A 797 24.43 7.78 -7.70
CA LEU A 797 23.79 6.50 -8.02
C LEU A 797 24.78 5.53 -8.70
N SER A 798 25.59 6.02 -9.65
CA SER A 798 26.62 5.21 -10.31
C SER A 798 27.74 4.77 -9.35
N ARG A 799 28.16 5.60 -8.40
CA ARG A 799 29.10 5.20 -7.33
C ARG A 799 28.53 4.10 -6.45
N MET A 800 27.25 4.22 -6.06
CA MET A 800 26.55 3.18 -5.29
C MET A 800 26.45 1.86 -6.07
N ALA A 801 26.17 1.93 -7.38
CA ALA A 801 26.13 0.76 -8.26
C ALA A 801 27.51 0.08 -8.38
N ALA A 802 28.59 0.85 -8.55
CA ALA A 802 29.95 0.30 -8.56
C ALA A 802 30.31 -0.39 -7.23
N ALA A 803 30.02 0.23 -6.09
CA ALA A 803 30.25 -0.38 -4.78
C ALA A 803 29.45 -1.68 -4.61
N LEU A 804 28.19 -1.69 -5.05
CA LEU A 804 27.33 -2.88 -5.06
C LEU A 804 27.87 -4.00 -5.94
N GLY A 805 28.28 -3.70 -7.17
CA GLY A 805 28.87 -4.67 -8.09
C GLY A 805 30.14 -5.31 -7.52
N LEU A 806 31.01 -4.49 -6.93
CA LEU A 806 32.23 -4.96 -6.27
C LEU A 806 31.92 -5.83 -5.04
N ALA A 807 30.95 -5.44 -4.22
CA ALA A 807 30.51 -6.24 -3.08
C ALA A 807 29.97 -7.61 -3.51
N GLN A 808 29.17 -7.63 -4.58
CA GLN A 808 28.58 -8.86 -5.10
C GLN A 808 29.65 -9.81 -5.63
N ASN A 809 30.64 -9.26 -6.33
CA ASN A 809 31.76 -10.01 -6.83
C ASN A 809 32.65 -10.56 -5.72
N PHE A 810 32.95 -9.75 -4.69
CA PHE A 810 33.66 -10.20 -3.49
C PHE A 810 32.91 -11.34 -2.78
N ALA A 811 31.59 -11.25 -2.64
CA ALA A 811 30.79 -12.32 -2.04
C ALA A 811 30.90 -13.63 -2.82
N ALA A 812 30.79 -13.55 -4.15
CA ALA A 812 30.85 -14.71 -5.03
C ALA A 812 32.24 -15.37 -5.02
N ILE A 813 33.31 -14.59 -5.23
CA ILE A 813 34.67 -15.12 -5.29
C ILE A 813 35.13 -15.66 -3.92
N SER A 814 34.75 -15.01 -2.82
CA SER A 814 35.04 -15.49 -1.47
C SER A 814 34.33 -16.80 -1.15
N ALA A 815 33.10 -16.98 -1.61
CA ALA A 815 32.36 -18.23 -1.43
C ALA A 815 33.00 -19.39 -2.23
N LEU A 816 33.50 -19.12 -3.44
CA LEU A 816 34.24 -20.07 -4.26
C LEU A 816 35.61 -20.42 -3.68
N ALA A 817 36.32 -19.42 -3.14
CA ALA A 817 37.62 -19.62 -2.50
C ALA A 817 37.53 -20.42 -1.19
N GLY A 818 36.44 -20.26 -0.43
CA GLY A 818 36.20 -20.86 0.89
C GLY A 818 35.49 -22.22 0.86
N GLU A 819 34.39 -22.35 1.62
CA GLU A 819 33.65 -23.62 1.83
C GLU A 819 32.71 -24.03 0.69
N GLY A 820 32.63 -23.25 -0.41
CA GLY A 820 31.73 -23.49 -1.54
C GLY A 820 30.31 -22.91 -1.36
N ILE A 821 29.61 -22.70 -2.48
CA ILE A 821 28.32 -21.99 -2.57
C ILE A 821 27.13 -22.79 -1.97
N GLN A 822 27.28 -24.10 -1.80
CA GLN A 822 26.19 -25.05 -1.52
C GLN A 822 25.44 -24.78 -0.20
N LYS A 823 26.13 -24.44 0.91
CA LYS A 823 25.47 -24.24 2.22
C LYS A 823 24.47 -23.08 2.24
N GLY A 824 24.71 -22.00 1.48
CA GLY A 824 23.83 -20.83 1.42
C GLY A 824 22.59 -21.04 0.54
N HIS A 825 22.73 -21.79 -0.55
CA HIS A 825 21.65 -22.11 -1.50
C HIS A 825 20.55 -22.99 -0.88
N MET A 826 20.92 -23.89 0.03
CA MET A 826 19.97 -24.83 0.67
C MET A 826 18.87 -24.12 1.46
N LYS A 827 19.15 -22.96 2.06
CA LYS A 827 18.13 -22.19 2.79
C LYS A 827 17.02 -21.65 1.89
N LEU A 828 17.39 -21.18 0.70
CA LEU A 828 16.45 -20.61 -0.27
C LEU A 828 15.74 -21.70 -1.08
N HIS A 829 16.45 -22.80 -1.35
CA HIS A 829 15.84 -24.03 -1.86
C HIS A 829 14.75 -24.53 -0.90
N SER A 830 15.02 -24.54 0.40
CA SER A 830 14.02 -24.84 1.44
C SER A 830 12.84 -23.88 1.41
N GLY A 831 13.06 -22.59 1.11
CA GLY A 831 12.00 -21.59 0.98
C GLY A 831 11.07 -21.85 -0.21
N ARG A 832 11.63 -22.17 -1.37
CA ARG A 832 10.87 -22.57 -2.57
C ARG A 832 10.10 -23.86 -2.31
N LEU A 833 10.76 -24.83 -1.69
CA LEU A 833 10.16 -26.11 -1.33
C LEU A 833 9.02 -25.92 -0.33
N ALA A 834 9.20 -25.08 0.68
CA ALA A 834 8.17 -24.71 1.64
C ALA A 834 6.96 -24.06 0.96
N TYR A 835 7.19 -23.10 0.05
CA TYR A 835 6.09 -22.46 -0.70
C TYR A 835 5.34 -23.45 -1.59
N LYS A 836 6.05 -24.32 -2.32
CA LYS A 836 5.44 -25.38 -3.14
C LYS A 836 4.70 -26.41 -2.29
N ALA A 837 5.18 -26.68 -1.07
CA ALA A 837 4.52 -27.56 -0.11
C ALA A 837 3.23 -26.96 0.49
N GLY A 838 2.93 -25.67 0.22
CA GLY A 838 1.69 -25.00 0.64
C GLY A 838 1.89 -23.98 1.76
N ALA A 839 3.11 -23.78 2.26
CA ALA A 839 3.36 -22.77 3.29
C ALA A 839 3.10 -21.34 2.75
N ARG A 840 2.41 -20.52 3.54
CA ARG A 840 2.08 -19.11 3.27
C ARG A 840 2.32 -18.25 4.50
N GLY A 841 2.64 -16.97 4.31
CA GLY A 841 2.87 -16.02 5.40
C GLY A 841 3.93 -16.50 6.39
N ASP A 842 3.60 -16.50 7.69
CA ASP A 842 4.53 -16.85 8.78
C ASP A 842 4.88 -18.35 8.86
N SER A 843 4.14 -19.21 8.16
CA SER A 843 4.49 -20.64 8.09
C SER A 843 5.69 -20.92 7.21
N ILE A 844 6.03 -20.03 6.26
CA ILE A 844 7.19 -20.17 5.38
C ILE A 844 8.51 -20.18 6.19
N PRO A 845 8.83 -19.15 6.99
CA PRO A 845 10.09 -19.16 7.75
C PRO A 845 10.19 -20.32 8.75
N LEU A 846 9.07 -20.74 9.36
CA LEU A 846 9.02 -21.89 10.28
C LEU A 846 9.29 -23.22 9.56
N LEU A 847 8.66 -23.43 8.41
CA LEU A 847 8.86 -24.65 7.62
C LEU A 847 10.28 -24.71 7.04
N VAL A 848 10.82 -23.58 6.59
CA VAL A 848 12.22 -23.49 6.16
C VAL A 848 13.16 -23.98 7.27
N GLU A 849 12.97 -23.51 8.50
CA GLU A 849 13.81 -23.91 9.62
C GLU A 849 13.73 -25.42 9.90
N LYS A 850 12.53 -26.01 9.90
CA LYS A 850 12.36 -27.46 10.06
C LYS A 850 12.94 -28.29 8.91
N ILE A 851 12.79 -27.86 7.65
CA ILE A 851 13.41 -28.53 6.49
C ILE A 851 14.93 -28.50 6.62
N GLN A 852 15.49 -27.38 7.07
CA GLN A 852 16.93 -27.28 7.30
C GLN A 852 17.41 -28.17 8.45
N GLN A 853 16.64 -28.27 9.52
CA GLN A 853 16.96 -29.14 10.67
C GLN A 853 16.84 -30.63 10.32
N SER A 854 15.89 -31.02 9.46
CA SER A 854 15.73 -32.41 9.05
C SER A 854 16.83 -32.89 8.09
N GLY A 855 17.47 -31.96 7.37
CA GLY A 855 18.46 -32.28 6.33
C GLY A 855 17.88 -32.96 5.08
N VAL A 856 16.55 -33.13 5.00
CA VAL A 856 15.85 -33.81 3.90
C VAL A 856 15.04 -32.80 3.10
N TYR A 857 15.48 -32.53 1.86
CA TYR A 857 14.98 -31.47 1.00
C TYR A 857 14.07 -32.02 -0.12
N ASN A 858 12.95 -32.65 0.24
CA ASN A 858 11.96 -33.13 -0.73
C ASN A 858 10.52 -32.71 -0.38
N MET A 859 9.61 -32.80 -1.35
CA MET A 859 8.23 -32.33 -1.22
C MET A 859 7.43 -33.09 -0.17
N GLU A 860 7.67 -34.39 -0.03
CA GLU A 860 6.95 -35.27 0.91
C GLU A 860 7.29 -34.91 2.36
N GLN A 861 8.58 -34.77 2.65
CA GLN A 861 9.05 -34.35 3.96
C GLN A 861 8.61 -32.91 4.29
N ALA A 862 8.65 -32.00 3.32
CA ALA A 862 8.19 -30.63 3.51
C ALA A 862 6.69 -30.56 3.86
N ARG A 863 5.84 -31.38 3.22
CA ARG A 863 4.41 -31.50 3.56
C ARG A 863 4.20 -32.08 4.97
N ARG A 864 4.91 -33.16 5.31
CA ARG A 864 4.84 -33.77 6.63
C ARG A 864 5.25 -32.79 7.75
N LEU A 865 6.35 -32.07 7.56
CA LEU A 865 6.81 -31.06 8.51
C LEU A 865 5.84 -29.86 8.60
N LEU A 866 5.16 -29.52 7.50
CA LEU A 866 4.12 -28.49 7.50
C LEU A 866 2.88 -28.93 8.30
N GLU A 867 2.46 -30.19 8.15
CA GLU A 867 1.38 -30.77 8.95
C GLU A 867 1.73 -30.79 10.44
N GLU A 868 2.97 -31.12 10.80
CA GLU A 868 3.45 -31.06 12.19
C GLU A 868 3.46 -29.63 12.75
N ILE A 869 3.82 -28.62 11.94
CA ILE A 869 3.69 -27.21 12.33
C ILE A 869 2.21 -26.85 12.57
N GLY A 870 1.31 -27.38 11.75
CA GLY A 870 -0.13 -27.18 11.88
C GLY A 870 -0.74 -27.85 13.11
N ARG A 871 -0.17 -28.96 13.61
CA ARG A 871 -0.65 -29.69 14.80
C ARG A 871 -0.17 -29.11 16.14
N ASN A 872 0.92 -28.34 16.14
CA ASN A 872 1.49 -27.70 17.34
C ASN A 872 1.08 -26.22 17.50
N ARG A 873 0.07 -25.76 16.76
CA ARG A 873 -0.62 -24.48 16.93
C ARG A 873 -2.05 -24.74 17.35
#